data_AF-A0A8T5N8Y4-F1
#
_entry.id   AF-A0A8T5N8Y4-F1
#
_cell.length_a   1.000
_cell.length_b   1.000
_cell.length_c   1.000
_cell.angle_alpha   90.00
_cell.angle_beta   90.00
_cell.angle_gamma   90.00
#
_symmetry.space_group_name_H-M   'P 1'
#
loop_
_entity.id
_entity.type
_entity.pdbx_description
1 polymer ?
#
loop_
_entity_poly.entity_id
_entity_poly.type
_entity_poly.pdbx_seq_one_letter_code
_entity_poly.pdbx_strand_id
1 'polypeptide(L)'
;MEKIGVVDWFTKKREDISYPDDSDKKLDVLIEEIIKGFRGNTLEDIANNLYEILKCSNFYENICSDSRLPVCSLFHHSKNTAGIAVCLAVQKADMMPDFKKKCLEQYGITVAGNYSERDFKALIRIGSLLHDIGKPRSFTSQKTNQPFHYHTTQTEEILNNILEKAQPDIVSKYELKKILPKMAAKHHSRDRETVLENMIGKADMIASGADRIYDVECTYDGSKVNVRSLDRIFPHEINFDAGDVQCLDGQHTEIIGYKWTAQRNVKPKSSDDTLMLFKDSIVNGGTIHYSGLEAHISGTIGLLALDIMQIQEYINEADKLPMLRGGSAIVEDSLDKAHQIISKEVCPEAVLFKGGGNLLAFVPSDTEIQNELKKAIIDGVRKISHGGLNSVVAVNVFQLKELTKFHDVLEKMQGEIDKEKNSASTNPIIHPSKRDDVCPLCFKRKAIGVFNNEPMCKVCAEKSNSGRAQKNTNPYLNNDLLRKYGMIAPSQLQEIGESIAVIAIDGNMMGRMFMQTLTPAEYNYKSETFDANFKQEIKDTIRKFIEDKDTRHLMENNRFAGIDPIYVGGDDILLIINGKGAIKFCELLIRNIYNRFLFSKKFFNGKSYENPTVTISCGIAIADAKFPIYFLLET
;
A
#
# COMPACT_ATOMS: atom_id res chain seq x y z
N MET A 1 8.63 30.19 4.17
CA MET A 1 8.91 28.75 4.26
C MET A 1 7.74 28.01 3.70
N GLU A 2 8.00 27.08 2.79
CA GLU A 2 6.96 26.32 2.11
C GLU A 2 6.73 25.00 2.83
N LYS A 3 5.46 24.57 2.89
CA LYS A 3 5.11 23.26 3.44
C LYS A 3 5.19 22.23 2.33
N ILE A 4 5.96 21.19 2.54
CA ILE A 4 6.21 20.13 1.55
C ILE A 4 5.63 18.77 1.97
N GLY A 5 4.91 18.74 3.08
CA GLY A 5 4.28 17.52 3.58
C GLY A 5 3.16 17.03 2.66
N VAL A 6 2.94 15.71 2.65
CA VAL A 6 1.77 15.07 2.05
C VAL A 6 0.52 15.34 2.91
N VAL A 7 -0.64 15.35 2.26
CA VAL A 7 -1.95 15.43 2.91
C VAL A 7 -2.44 14.01 3.16
N ASP A 8 -2.66 13.67 4.44
CA ASP A 8 -3.31 12.42 4.82
C ASP A 8 -4.70 12.36 4.19
N TRP A 9 -4.96 11.31 3.41
CA TRP A 9 -6.16 11.26 2.60
C TRP A 9 -7.44 11.18 3.45
N PHE A 10 -7.38 10.55 4.62
CA PHE A 10 -8.53 10.28 5.49
C PHE A 10 -8.94 11.48 6.34
N THR A 11 -7.95 12.23 6.84
CA THR A 11 -8.16 13.36 7.75
C THR A 11 -7.99 14.71 7.05
N LYS A 12 -7.43 14.72 5.84
CA LYS A 12 -7.04 15.90 5.06
C LYS A 12 -6.11 16.85 5.81
N LYS A 13 -5.39 16.33 6.81
CA LYS A 13 -4.36 17.06 7.53
C LYS A 13 -3.05 16.95 6.77
N ARG A 14 -2.37 18.07 6.61
CA ARG A 14 -1.07 18.14 5.94
C ARG A 14 0.05 18.06 6.97
N GLU A 15 1.02 17.20 6.72
CA GLU A 15 2.24 17.12 7.53
C GLU A 15 3.02 18.44 7.48
N ASP A 16 3.57 18.85 8.62
CA ASP A 16 4.26 20.13 8.76
C ASP A 16 5.77 19.97 8.57
N ILE A 17 6.20 19.96 7.30
CA ILE A 17 7.61 19.90 6.91
C ILE A 17 7.95 21.17 6.15
N SER A 18 8.83 21.99 6.71
CA SER A 18 9.18 23.31 6.16
C SER A 18 10.44 23.27 5.30
N TYR A 19 10.36 23.79 4.08
CA TYR A 19 11.50 24.04 3.21
C TYR A 19 12.13 25.43 3.44
N PRO A 20 13.47 25.57 3.38
CA PRO A 20 14.47 24.50 3.19
C PRO A 20 14.94 23.83 4.49
N ASP A 21 14.86 24.52 5.63
CA ASP A 21 15.61 24.15 6.84
C ASP A 21 15.31 22.74 7.37
N ASP A 22 14.03 22.37 7.49
CA ASP A 22 13.64 21.06 8.05
C ASP A 22 13.76 19.95 7.00
N SER A 23 13.41 20.25 5.74
CA SER A 23 13.51 19.28 4.63
C SER A 23 14.95 18.89 4.34
N ASP A 24 15.88 19.86 4.31
CA ASP A 24 17.28 19.60 3.99
C ASP A 24 17.94 18.77 5.08
N LYS A 25 17.70 19.12 6.35
CA LYS A 25 18.19 18.36 7.51
C LYS A 25 17.68 16.92 7.51
N LYS A 26 16.39 16.71 7.23
CA LYS A 26 15.79 15.36 7.18
C LYS A 26 16.29 14.57 5.97
N LEU A 27 16.52 15.25 4.83
CA LEU A 27 17.12 14.62 3.66
C LEU A 27 18.57 14.21 3.92
N ASP A 28 19.37 15.01 4.61
CA ASP A 28 20.74 14.67 4.98
C ASP A 28 20.81 13.37 5.80
N VAL A 29 19.91 13.23 6.78
CA VAL A 29 19.78 12.00 7.58
C VAL A 29 19.43 10.81 6.67
N LEU A 30 18.48 10.98 5.75
CA LEU A 30 18.10 9.94 4.80
C LEU A 30 19.25 9.57 3.87
N ILE A 31 20.02 10.54 3.38
CA ILE A 31 21.19 10.31 2.52
C ILE A 31 22.24 9.47 3.25
N GLU A 32 22.51 9.76 4.52
CA GLU A 32 23.46 8.98 5.32
C GLU A 32 22.96 7.52 5.54
N GLU A 33 21.67 7.30 5.71
CA GLU A 33 21.10 5.93 5.73
C GLU A 33 21.19 5.25 4.35
N ILE A 34 20.92 5.97 3.26
CA ILE A 34 21.09 5.47 1.88
C ILE A 34 22.54 5.06 1.62
N ILE A 35 23.52 5.86 2.04
CA ILE A 35 24.96 5.52 1.94
C ILE A 35 25.25 4.20 2.65
N LYS A 36 24.71 3.99 3.86
CA LYS A 36 24.81 2.71 4.57
C LYS A 36 24.10 1.56 3.84
N GLY A 37 23.04 1.86 3.09
CA GLY A 37 22.30 0.93 2.25
C GLY A 37 23.05 0.48 1.00
N PHE A 38 24.01 1.27 0.50
CA PHE A 38 24.93 0.94 -0.59
C PHE A 38 26.03 -0.06 -0.17
N ARG A 39 25.61 -1.14 0.48
CA ARG A 39 26.44 -2.27 0.94
C ARG A 39 25.87 -3.58 0.40
N GLY A 40 26.73 -4.56 0.17
CA GLY A 40 26.34 -5.89 -0.33
C GLY A 40 27.32 -6.41 -1.38
N ASN A 41 27.03 -7.59 -1.92
CA ASN A 41 27.85 -8.23 -2.94
C ASN A 41 27.31 -8.00 -4.36
N THR A 42 26.03 -7.66 -4.46
CA THR A 42 25.27 -7.51 -5.71
C THR A 42 24.48 -6.21 -5.73
N LEU A 43 24.04 -5.76 -6.91
CA LEU A 43 23.12 -4.62 -7.00
C LEU A 43 21.74 -4.98 -6.45
N GLU A 44 21.35 -6.26 -6.49
CA GLU A 44 20.11 -6.75 -5.87
C GLU A 44 20.09 -6.48 -4.36
N ASP A 45 21.20 -6.74 -3.66
CA ASP A 45 21.35 -6.44 -2.23
C ASP A 45 21.14 -4.93 -1.96
N ILE A 46 21.77 -4.07 -2.78
CA ILE A 46 21.63 -2.61 -2.66
C ILE A 46 20.17 -2.20 -2.90
N ALA A 47 19.55 -2.65 -3.99
CA ALA A 47 18.18 -2.29 -4.33
C ALA A 47 17.20 -2.69 -3.21
N ASN A 48 17.37 -3.87 -2.61
CA ASN A 48 16.55 -4.32 -1.48
C ASN A 48 16.78 -3.48 -0.23
N ASN A 49 18.05 -3.16 0.10
CA ASN A 49 18.36 -2.27 1.23
C ASN A 49 17.73 -0.89 1.04
N LEU A 50 17.83 -0.31 -0.16
CA LEU A 50 17.26 1.00 -0.45
C LEU A 50 15.74 1.00 -0.37
N TYR A 51 15.09 -0.03 -0.91
CA TYR A 51 13.64 -0.17 -0.79
C TYR A 51 13.20 -0.15 0.67
N GLU A 52 13.84 -0.94 1.54
CA GLU A 52 13.52 -0.97 2.98
C GLU A 52 13.85 0.35 3.71
N ILE A 53 14.95 1.02 3.35
CA ILE A 53 15.31 2.34 3.92
C ILE A 53 14.27 3.39 3.55
N LEU A 54 13.88 3.46 2.27
CA LEU A 54 12.92 4.44 1.78
C LEU A 54 11.52 4.17 2.33
N LYS A 55 11.11 2.89 2.40
CA LYS A 55 9.85 2.47 2.99
C LYS A 55 9.79 2.77 4.49
N CYS A 56 10.87 2.53 5.24
CA CYS A 56 10.89 2.83 6.68
C CYS A 56 11.16 4.32 6.99
N SER A 57 11.34 5.17 5.97
CA SER A 57 11.66 6.58 6.16
C SER A 57 10.40 7.40 6.42
N ASN A 58 10.16 7.73 7.70
CA ASN A 58 9.10 8.66 8.10
C ASN A 58 9.21 10.03 7.39
N PHE A 59 10.39 10.41 6.87
CA PHE A 59 10.51 11.61 6.06
C PHE A 59 10.00 11.39 4.63
N TYR A 60 10.48 10.36 3.94
CA TYR A 60 10.19 10.11 2.52
C TYR A 60 8.72 9.70 2.29
N GLU A 61 8.11 9.04 3.27
CA GLU A 61 6.68 8.70 3.27
C GLU A 61 5.77 9.90 3.53
N ASN A 62 6.27 10.98 4.13
CA ASN A 62 5.45 12.12 4.56
C ASN A 62 5.69 13.41 3.76
N ILE A 63 6.56 13.39 2.75
CA ILE A 63 6.71 14.49 1.79
C ILE A 63 5.93 14.21 0.51
N CYS A 64 5.34 15.25 -0.10
CA CYS A 64 4.56 15.08 -1.32
C CYS A 64 5.44 14.91 -2.57
N SER A 65 4.96 14.12 -3.55
CA SER A 65 5.60 14.00 -4.87
C SER A 65 5.43 15.25 -5.75
N ASP A 66 4.31 15.97 -5.57
CA ASP A 66 4.00 17.24 -6.23
C ASP A 66 3.38 18.21 -5.22
N SER A 67 3.99 19.38 -5.04
CA SER A 67 3.58 20.40 -4.09
C SER A 67 2.24 21.08 -4.42
N ARG A 68 1.93 21.09 -5.71
CA ARG A 68 0.75 21.73 -6.28
C ARG A 68 -0.48 20.85 -6.06
N LEU A 69 -0.29 19.55 -5.84
CA LEU A 69 -1.33 18.62 -5.44
C LEU A 69 -0.73 17.57 -4.48
N PRO A 70 -0.59 17.89 -3.18
CA PRO A 70 0.19 17.09 -2.23
C PRO A 70 -0.58 15.88 -1.70
N VAL A 71 -1.17 15.06 -2.58
CA VAL A 71 -2.06 13.93 -2.23
C VAL A 71 -1.36 12.57 -2.28
N CYS A 72 -0.15 12.50 -2.85
CA CYS A 72 0.67 11.31 -2.89
C CYS A 72 2.04 11.60 -2.28
N SER A 73 2.59 10.64 -1.54
CA SER A 73 3.94 10.78 -1.01
C SER A 73 5.01 10.44 -2.03
N LEU A 74 6.21 10.96 -1.81
CA LEU A 74 7.33 10.77 -2.71
C LEU A 74 7.79 9.31 -2.76
N PHE A 75 7.73 8.59 -1.63
CA PHE A 75 8.00 7.15 -1.60
C PHE A 75 7.10 6.35 -2.56
N HIS A 76 5.78 6.53 -2.46
CA HIS A 76 4.83 5.78 -3.27
C HIS A 76 4.96 6.10 -4.76
N HIS A 77 5.26 7.36 -5.07
CA HIS A 77 5.60 7.79 -6.42
C HIS A 77 6.84 7.03 -6.94
N SER A 78 7.97 7.08 -6.21
CA SER A 78 9.21 6.39 -6.60
C SER A 78 9.06 4.87 -6.68
N LYS A 79 8.30 4.25 -5.76
CA LYS A 79 7.95 2.82 -5.77
C LYS A 79 7.25 2.45 -7.07
N ASN A 80 6.21 3.19 -7.46
CA ASN A 80 5.48 2.88 -8.68
C ASN A 80 6.29 3.11 -9.94
N THR A 81 7.08 4.18 -9.99
CA THR A 81 8.02 4.43 -11.09
C THR A 81 8.98 3.24 -11.25
N ALA A 82 9.52 2.70 -10.15
CA ALA A 82 10.38 1.52 -10.18
C ALA A 82 9.64 0.27 -10.65
N GLY A 83 8.44 -0.02 -10.12
CA GLY A 83 7.63 -1.17 -10.52
C GLY A 83 7.30 -1.17 -12.02
N ILE A 84 6.86 -0.03 -12.55
CA ILE A 84 6.54 0.15 -13.97
C ILE A 84 7.82 0.03 -14.83
N ALA A 85 8.91 0.72 -14.46
CA ALA A 85 10.15 0.69 -15.21
C ALA A 85 10.71 -0.74 -15.34
N VAL A 86 10.68 -1.53 -14.26
CA VAL A 86 11.13 -2.93 -14.29
C VAL A 86 10.22 -3.79 -15.17
N CYS A 87 8.90 -3.63 -15.11
CA CYS A 87 7.99 -4.36 -16.01
C CYS A 87 8.31 -4.09 -17.49
N LEU A 88 8.52 -2.81 -17.83
CA LEU A 88 8.91 -2.41 -19.19
C LEU A 88 10.27 -2.97 -19.59
N ALA A 89 11.23 -3.05 -18.67
CA ALA A 89 12.54 -3.63 -18.91
C ALA A 89 12.48 -5.13 -19.18
N VAL A 90 11.74 -5.87 -18.35
CA VAL A 90 11.56 -7.31 -18.52
C VAL A 90 10.86 -7.63 -19.84
N GLN A 91 9.80 -6.90 -20.19
CA GLN A 91 9.15 -7.01 -21.50
C GLN A 91 10.13 -6.80 -22.67
N LYS A 92 11.05 -5.84 -22.55
CA LYS A 92 12.02 -5.55 -23.61
C LYS A 92 13.15 -6.57 -23.67
N ALA A 93 13.61 -7.08 -22.52
CA ALA A 93 14.65 -8.09 -22.45
C ALA A 93 14.19 -9.41 -23.09
N ASP A 94 12.92 -9.77 -22.90
CA ASP A 94 12.33 -10.96 -23.53
C ASP A 94 12.28 -10.84 -25.07
N MET A 95 11.85 -9.68 -25.59
CA MET A 95 11.82 -9.42 -27.03
C MET A 95 13.21 -9.24 -27.68
N MET A 96 14.24 -8.92 -26.89
CA MET A 96 15.57 -8.55 -27.38
C MET A 96 16.66 -9.12 -26.45
N PRO A 97 17.24 -10.29 -26.75
CA PRO A 97 18.24 -10.92 -25.88
C PRO A 97 19.47 -10.06 -25.55
N ASP A 98 19.89 -9.18 -26.48
CA ASP A 98 21.01 -8.24 -26.28
C ASP A 98 20.59 -6.92 -25.60
N PHE A 99 19.35 -6.80 -25.10
CA PHE A 99 18.80 -5.55 -24.56
C PHE A 99 19.68 -4.94 -23.47
N LYS A 100 20.08 -5.76 -22.49
CA LYS A 100 20.97 -5.36 -21.39
C LYS A 100 22.28 -4.77 -21.92
N LYS A 101 22.95 -5.49 -22.83
CA LYS A 101 24.23 -5.07 -23.40
C LYS A 101 24.09 -3.72 -24.12
N LYS A 102 23.06 -3.58 -24.98
CA LYS A 102 22.78 -2.33 -25.69
C LYS A 102 22.53 -1.16 -24.75
N CYS A 103 21.80 -1.37 -23.66
CA CYS A 103 21.55 -0.32 -22.68
C CYS A 103 22.84 0.14 -21.98
N LEU A 104 23.70 -0.79 -21.57
CA LEU A 104 24.96 -0.48 -20.88
C LEU A 104 25.97 0.22 -21.80
N GLU A 105 26.04 -0.18 -23.08
CA GLU A 105 26.92 0.43 -24.08
C GLU A 105 26.60 1.92 -24.33
N GLN A 106 25.34 2.34 -24.19
CA GLN A 106 24.94 3.76 -24.29
C GLN A 106 25.60 4.65 -23.21
N TYR A 107 26.06 4.06 -22.11
CA TYR A 107 26.80 4.74 -21.04
C TYR A 107 28.31 4.52 -21.11
N GLY A 108 28.81 3.88 -22.17
CA GLY A 108 30.23 3.55 -22.32
C GLY A 108 30.72 2.46 -21.35
N ILE A 109 29.81 1.58 -20.90
CA ILE A 109 30.14 0.40 -20.09
C ILE A 109 30.42 -0.77 -21.03
N THR A 110 31.65 -1.26 -21.02
CA THR A 110 32.10 -2.33 -21.93
C THR A 110 32.08 -3.71 -21.27
N VAL A 111 32.01 -3.78 -19.95
CA VAL A 111 31.96 -5.02 -19.15
C VAL A 111 30.52 -5.42 -18.80
N ALA A 112 29.66 -5.56 -19.82
CA ALA A 112 28.28 -6.03 -19.63
C ALA A 112 28.19 -7.41 -18.93
N GLY A 113 29.25 -8.23 -19.02
CA GLY A 113 29.37 -9.51 -18.33
C GLY A 113 29.37 -9.42 -16.80
N ASN A 114 29.65 -8.24 -16.22
CA ASN A 114 29.59 -8.04 -14.77
C ASN A 114 28.15 -7.95 -14.25
N TYR A 115 27.18 -7.71 -15.13
CA TYR A 115 25.77 -7.58 -14.79
C TYR A 115 25.02 -8.90 -15.02
N SER A 116 24.63 -9.57 -13.93
CA SER A 116 23.60 -10.60 -14.01
C SER A 116 22.24 -9.98 -14.39
N GLU A 117 21.27 -10.80 -14.83
CA GLU A 117 19.90 -10.29 -15.09
C GLU A 117 19.28 -9.64 -13.85
N ARG A 118 19.56 -10.19 -12.67
CA ARG A 118 19.09 -9.62 -11.40
C ARG A 118 19.76 -8.28 -11.10
N ASP A 119 21.07 -8.17 -11.34
CA ASP A 119 21.79 -6.91 -11.15
C ASP A 119 21.33 -5.83 -12.13
N PHE A 120 21.01 -6.20 -13.37
CA PHE A 120 20.49 -5.26 -14.35
C PHE A 120 19.10 -4.75 -13.97
N LYS A 121 18.19 -5.64 -13.52
CA LYS A 121 16.91 -5.23 -12.93
C LYS A 121 17.13 -4.32 -11.71
N ALA A 122 18.06 -4.69 -10.84
CA ALA A 122 18.37 -3.92 -9.64
C ALA A 122 18.93 -2.52 -9.94
N LEU A 123 19.76 -2.37 -10.98
CA LEU A 123 20.21 -1.05 -11.44
C LEU A 123 19.02 -0.14 -11.78
N ILE A 124 18.05 -0.67 -12.54
CA ILE A 124 16.83 0.06 -12.93
C ILE A 124 16.00 0.42 -11.69
N ARG A 125 15.85 -0.52 -10.74
CA ARG A 125 15.19 -0.27 -9.45
C ARG A 125 15.85 0.88 -8.69
N ILE A 126 17.17 0.85 -8.52
CA ILE A 126 17.92 1.88 -7.78
C ILE A 126 17.73 3.25 -8.43
N GLY A 127 17.92 3.36 -9.75
CA GLY A 127 17.75 4.64 -10.45
C GLY A 127 16.32 5.16 -10.40
N SER A 128 15.33 4.29 -10.49
CA SER A 128 13.91 4.66 -10.41
C SER A 128 13.48 5.04 -8.99
N LEU A 129 13.99 4.37 -7.96
CA LEU A 129 13.69 4.71 -6.56
C LEU A 129 14.29 6.07 -6.15
N LEU A 130 15.42 6.45 -6.75
CA LEU A 130 16.16 7.66 -6.40
C LEU A 130 16.01 8.80 -7.42
N HIS A 131 15.24 8.65 -8.49
CA HIS A 131 15.14 9.64 -9.57
C HIS A 131 14.73 11.04 -9.09
N ASP A 132 13.92 11.08 -8.03
CA ASP A 132 13.37 12.29 -7.44
C ASP A 132 13.98 12.67 -6.07
N ILE A 133 15.08 12.02 -5.66
CA ILE A 133 15.68 12.27 -4.33
C ILE A 133 16.13 13.74 -4.14
N GLY A 134 16.31 14.49 -5.23
CA GLY A 134 16.60 15.93 -5.21
C GLY A 134 15.40 16.85 -4.96
N LYS A 135 14.14 16.36 -5.07
CA LYS A 135 12.93 17.17 -4.85
C LYS A 135 12.88 17.90 -3.49
N PRO A 136 13.27 17.29 -2.36
CA PRO A 136 13.17 17.96 -1.07
C PRO A 136 14.10 19.17 -0.92
N ARG A 137 15.17 19.28 -1.72
CA ARG A 137 16.13 20.40 -1.73
C ARG A 137 15.86 21.48 -2.79
N SER A 138 14.92 21.23 -3.67
CA SER A 138 14.68 22.05 -4.87
C SER A 138 13.27 22.65 -4.90
N PHE A 139 12.61 22.66 -3.75
CA PHE A 139 11.21 23.02 -3.62
C PHE A 139 11.05 24.54 -3.52
N THR A 140 10.68 25.23 -4.60
CA THR A 140 10.41 26.67 -4.54
C THR A 140 9.09 27.05 -5.24
N SER A 141 8.16 27.66 -4.51
CA SER A 141 6.94 28.32 -4.97
C SER A 141 7.26 29.72 -5.50
N GLN A 142 8.33 30.34 -5.00
CA GLN A 142 8.89 31.57 -5.57
C GLN A 142 9.71 31.17 -6.79
N LYS A 143 9.04 31.06 -7.95
CA LYS A 143 9.62 30.87 -9.30
C LYS A 143 10.67 31.94 -9.69
N THR A 144 11.13 32.78 -8.78
CA THR A 144 12.17 33.79 -9.02
C THR A 144 13.54 33.11 -9.03
N ASN A 145 13.95 32.68 -10.22
CA ASN A 145 15.33 32.33 -10.63
C ASN A 145 15.81 30.88 -10.47
N GLN A 146 14.96 29.91 -10.13
CA GLN A 146 15.35 28.49 -10.22
C GLN A 146 14.60 27.78 -11.37
N PRO A 147 15.30 27.14 -12.32
CA PRO A 147 14.67 26.39 -13.39
C PRO A 147 13.83 25.24 -12.83
N PHE A 148 12.75 24.88 -13.53
CA PHE A 148 11.90 23.70 -13.27
C PHE A 148 12.68 22.37 -13.12
N HIS A 149 13.95 22.33 -13.58
CA HIS A 149 14.85 21.19 -13.58
C HIS A 149 15.86 21.19 -12.42
N TYR A 150 15.74 22.07 -11.43
CA TYR A 150 16.75 22.13 -10.35
C TYR A 150 16.81 20.83 -9.53
N HIS A 151 15.71 20.08 -9.42
CA HIS A 151 15.69 18.81 -8.72
C HIS A 151 16.49 17.71 -9.44
N THR A 152 16.57 17.72 -10.78
CA THR A 152 17.34 16.70 -11.51
C THR A 152 18.83 16.91 -11.30
N THR A 153 19.28 18.17 -11.28
CA THR A 153 20.65 18.53 -10.88
C THR A 153 20.94 18.12 -9.44
N GLN A 154 20.03 18.39 -8.50
CA GLN A 154 20.17 17.96 -7.11
C GLN A 154 20.22 16.42 -6.98
N THR A 155 19.40 15.68 -7.73
CA THR A 155 19.45 14.22 -7.79
C THR A 155 20.84 13.74 -8.24
N GLU A 156 21.40 14.34 -9.30
CA GLU A 156 22.72 13.97 -9.80
C GLU A 156 23.84 14.25 -8.77
N GLU A 157 23.82 15.42 -8.12
CA GLU A 157 24.77 15.78 -7.07
C GLU A 157 24.69 14.84 -5.86
N ILE A 158 23.48 14.54 -5.38
CA ILE A 158 23.25 13.64 -4.26
C ILE A 158 23.77 12.24 -4.58
N LEU A 159 23.46 11.71 -5.77
CA LEU A 159 23.91 10.38 -6.19
C LEU A 159 25.43 10.31 -6.35
N ASN A 160 26.07 11.36 -6.86
CA ASN A 160 27.53 11.42 -6.91
C ASN A 160 28.15 11.35 -5.51
N ASN A 161 27.65 12.14 -4.55
CA ASN A 161 28.09 12.08 -3.16
C ASN A 161 27.85 10.70 -2.51
N ILE A 162 26.71 10.07 -2.76
CA ILE A 162 26.43 8.70 -2.29
C ILE A 162 27.49 7.73 -2.83
N LEU A 163 27.76 7.78 -4.14
CA LEU A 163 28.71 6.87 -4.80
C LEU A 163 30.18 7.15 -4.43
N GLU A 164 30.52 8.34 -3.96
CA GLU A 164 31.83 8.65 -3.40
C GLU A 164 32.06 8.00 -2.03
N LYS A 165 31.00 7.87 -1.23
CA LYS A 165 31.04 7.28 0.11
C LYS A 165 30.66 5.79 0.15
N ALA A 166 30.08 5.27 -0.94
CA ALA A 166 29.71 3.85 -1.08
C ALA A 166 30.94 2.92 -1.18
N GLN A 167 30.70 1.62 -1.04
CA GLN A 167 31.77 0.61 -1.12
C GLN A 167 32.51 0.67 -2.48
N PRO A 168 33.83 0.93 -2.52
CA PRO A 168 34.54 1.14 -3.78
C PRO A 168 34.47 -0.04 -4.76
N ASP A 169 34.48 -1.27 -4.24
CA ASP A 169 34.47 -2.49 -5.05
C ASP A 169 33.20 -2.62 -5.87
N ILE A 170 32.02 -2.35 -5.28
CA ILE A 170 30.75 -2.47 -5.99
C ILE A 170 30.58 -1.33 -7.01
N VAL A 171 30.98 -0.12 -6.63
CA VAL A 171 30.95 1.05 -7.51
C VAL A 171 31.84 0.83 -8.74
N SER A 172 33.03 0.27 -8.53
CA SER A 172 33.99 -0.03 -9.60
C SER A 172 33.53 -1.22 -10.47
N LYS A 173 33.10 -2.32 -9.85
CA LYS A 173 32.63 -3.54 -10.54
C LYS A 173 31.52 -3.25 -11.56
N TYR A 174 30.56 -2.41 -11.19
CA TYR A 174 29.42 -2.07 -12.03
C TYR A 174 29.58 -0.72 -12.74
N GLU A 175 30.71 -0.03 -12.57
CA GLU A 175 30.96 1.30 -13.14
C GLU A 175 29.84 2.32 -12.82
N LEU A 176 29.28 2.27 -11.60
CA LEU A 176 28.05 2.99 -11.24
C LEU A 176 28.12 4.50 -11.47
N LYS A 177 29.29 5.11 -11.29
CA LYS A 177 29.52 6.55 -11.51
C LYS A 177 29.25 6.99 -12.96
N LYS A 178 29.32 6.07 -13.94
CA LYS A 178 29.04 6.39 -15.36
C LYS A 178 27.55 6.41 -15.68
N ILE A 179 26.76 5.62 -14.97
CA ILE A 179 25.37 5.29 -15.35
C ILE A 179 24.35 5.82 -14.35
N LEU A 180 24.50 5.54 -13.06
CA LEU A 180 23.42 5.73 -12.09
C LEU A 180 23.00 7.20 -11.91
N PRO A 181 23.92 8.17 -11.71
CA PRO A 181 23.53 9.57 -11.55
C PRO A 181 22.79 10.13 -12.77
N LYS A 182 23.29 9.83 -13.97
CA LYS A 182 22.69 10.28 -15.25
C LYS A 182 21.31 9.65 -15.47
N MET A 183 21.24 8.33 -15.30
CA MET A 183 20.01 7.57 -15.52
C MET A 183 18.87 8.02 -14.61
N ALA A 184 19.17 8.35 -13.34
CA ALA A 184 18.19 8.85 -12.39
C ALA A 184 17.80 10.32 -12.63
N ALA A 185 18.76 11.18 -12.98
CA ALA A 185 18.53 12.61 -13.18
C ALA A 185 17.83 12.94 -14.52
N LYS A 186 18.15 12.24 -15.61
CA LYS A 186 17.65 12.52 -16.96
C LYS A 186 16.29 11.88 -17.26
N HIS A 187 15.34 11.98 -16.33
CA HIS A 187 14.01 11.38 -16.51
C HIS A 187 12.97 12.34 -17.14
N HIS A 188 13.28 13.62 -17.33
CA HIS A 188 12.41 14.58 -18.04
C HIS A 188 12.51 14.46 -19.57
N SER A 189 11.40 14.68 -20.30
CA SER A 189 11.30 14.43 -21.76
C SER A 189 12.33 15.14 -22.63
N ARG A 190 12.87 16.29 -22.20
CA ARG A 190 13.88 17.08 -22.93
C ARG A 190 15.31 16.58 -22.72
N ASP A 191 15.56 15.81 -21.66
CA ASP A 191 16.89 15.47 -21.18
C ASP A 191 17.27 14.00 -21.47
N ARG A 192 16.31 13.19 -21.96
CA ARG A 192 16.47 11.75 -22.23
C ARG A 192 17.21 11.49 -23.53
N GLU A 193 18.28 10.72 -23.45
CA GLU A 193 19.11 10.30 -24.59
C GLU A 193 19.13 8.78 -24.75
N THR A 194 19.08 8.05 -23.63
CA THR A 194 19.26 6.59 -23.60
C THR A 194 17.94 5.83 -23.47
N VAL A 195 17.98 4.51 -23.68
CA VAL A 195 16.80 3.65 -23.54
C VAL A 195 16.31 3.59 -22.09
N LEU A 196 17.22 3.54 -21.12
CA LEU A 196 16.87 3.47 -19.70
C LEU A 196 16.29 4.79 -19.18
N GLU A 197 16.84 5.93 -19.57
CA GLU A 197 16.29 7.26 -19.26
C GLU A 197 14.87 7.41 -19.82
N ASN A 198 14.65 6.97 -21.07
CA ASN A 198 13.33 6.95 -21.68
C ASN A 198 12.35 6.02 -20.95
N MET A 199 12.83 4.91 -20.40
CA MET A 199 12.01 3.97 -19.66
C MET A 199 11.59 4.52 -18.30
N ILE A 200 12.55 5.02 -17.51
CA ILE A 200 12.29 5.65 -16.21
C ILE A 200 11.40 6.87 -16.41
N GLY A 201 11.69 7.71 -17.40
CA GLY A 201 10.87 8.88 -17.68
C GLY A 201 9.45 8.55 -18.16
N LYS A 202 9.23 7.43 -18.85
CA LYS A 202 7.87 6.95 -19.16
C LYS A 202 7.16 6.45 -17.91
N ALA A 203 7.86 5.71 -17.06
CA ALA A 203 7.33 5.21 -15.80
C ALA A 203 6.94 6.36 -14.85
N ASP A 204 7.83 7.34 -14.69
CA ASP A 204 7.56 8.58 -13.95
C ASP A 204 6.37 9.31 -14.55
N MET A 205 6.32 9.55 -15.87
CA MET A 205 5.16 10.21 -16.47
C MET A 205 3.83 9.52 -16.19
N ILE A 206 3.81 8.19 -16.05
CA ILE A 206 2.59 7.44 -15.72
C ILE A 206 2.27 7.56 -14.24
N ALA A 207 3.28 7.45 -13.36
CA ALA A 207 3.12 7.69 -11.93
C ALA A 207 2.65 9.14 -11.65
N SER A 208 3.35 10.12 -12.20
CA SER A 208 3.09 11.56 -12.14
C SER A 208 1.77 11.97 -12.82
N GLY A 209 1.45 11.40 -13.98
CA GLY A 209 0.23 11.71 -14.73
C GLY A 209 -1.04 11.33 -13.96
N ALA A 210 -0.88 10.40 -13.03
CA ALA A 210 -1.93 9.99 -12.14
C ALA A 210 -1.92 10.85 -10.85
N ASP A 211 -0.76 11.18 -10.26
CA ASP A 211 -0.63 12.06 -9.07
C ASP A 211 -1.28 13.46 -9.20
N ARG A 212 -1.63 13.88 -10.42
CA ARG A 212 -2.28 15.18 -10.72
C ARG A 212 -3.78 15.10 -10.97
N ILE A 213 -4.37 13.91 -10.89
CA ILE A 213 -5.81 13.72 -11.05
C ILE A 213 -6.47 14.06 -9.71
N TYR A 214 -7.52 14.85 -9.79
CA TYR A 214 -8.14 15.48 -8.65
C TYR A 214 -9.65 15.23 -8.66
N ASP A 215 -10.25 15.02 -7.48
CA ASP A 215 -11.69 14.74 -7.37
C ASP A 215 -12.60 15.89 -7.84
N VAL A 216 -12.01 17.07 -8.10
CA VAL A 216 -12.69 18.20 -8.73
C VAL A 216 -12.24 18.30 -10.18
N GLU A 217 -13.12 17.90 -11.10
CA GLU A 217 -12.96 18.11 -12.53
C GLU A 217 -12.92 19.61 -12.84
N CYS A 218 -12.05 20.00 -13.77
CA CYS A 218 -11.87 21.39 -14.15
C CYS A 218 -11.78 21.55 -15.67
N THR A 219 -12.44 22.57 -16.21
CA THR A 219 -12.22 23.05 -17.58
C THR A 219 -11.88 24.54 -17.59
N TYR A 220 -11.00 24.92 -18.51
CA TYR A 220 -10.53 26.29 -18.68
C TYR A 220 -10.50 26.66 -20.16
N ASP A 221 -11.14 27.77 -20.51
CA ASP A 221 -11.27 28.25 -21.90
C ASP A 221 -10.44 29.51 -22.21
N GLY A 222 -9.57 29.94 -21.29
CA GLY A 222 -8.82 31.19 -21.38
C GLY A 222 -9.46 32.37 -20.63
N SER A 223 -10.75 32.30 -20.35
CA SER A 223 -11.52 33.38 -19.71
C SER A 223 -12.39 32.92 -18.54
N LYS A 224 -12.67 31.62 -18.46
CA LYS A 224 -13.53 31.02 -17.44
C LYS A 224 -12.93 29.73 -16.93
N VAL A 225 -13.08 29.51 -15.64
CA VAL A 225 -12.79 28.24 -14.97
C VAL A 225 -14.12 27.64 -14.52
N ASN A 226 -14.41 26.42 -14.98
CA ASN A 226 -15.54 25.63 -14.52
C ASN A 226 -15.02 24.47 -13.69
N VAL A 227 -15.56 24.29 -12.50
CA VAL A 227 -15.23 23.18 -11.62
C VAL A 227 -16.47 22.35 -11.32
N ARG A 228 -16.27 21.03 -11.17
CA ARG A 228 -17.29 20.08 -10.74
C ARG A 228 -16.69 19.08 -9.77
N SER A 229 -17.26 18.96 -8.58
CA SER A 229 -16.80 17.95 -7.62
C SER A 229 -17.44 16.60 -7.91
N LEU A 230 -16.61 15.56 -8.05
CA LEU A 230 -16.98 14.15 -8.07
C LEU A 230 -16.71 13.44 -6.74
N ASP A 231 -16.09 14.13 -5.79
CA ASP A 231 -15.83 13.63 -4.44
C ASP A 231 -17.15 13.34 -3.71
N ARG A 232 -17.30 12.11 -3.20
CA ARG A 232 -18.50 11.68 -2.46
C ARG A 232 -18.34 11.83 -0.96
N ILE A 233 -17.12 12.12 -0.48
CA ILE A 233 -16.72 12.08 0.92
C ILE A 233 -16.44 13.50 1.41
N PHE A 234 -15.63 14.25 0.68
CA PHE A 234 -15.15 15.55 1.14
C PHE A 234 -15.84 16.70 0.41
N PRO A 235 -16.41 17.68 1.14
CA PRO A 235 -16.71 18.98 0.58
C PRO A 235 -15.42 19.75 0.28
N HIS A 236 -15.39 20.49 -0.82
CA HIS A 236 -14.23 21.21 -1.33
C HIS A 236 -14.40 22.72 -1.19
N GLU A 237 -13.35 23.42 -0.77
CA GLU A 237 -13.32 24.89 -0.70
C GLU A 237 -12.35 25.44 -1.73
N ILE A 238 -12.91 25.93 -2.83
CA ILE A 238 -12.17 26.36 -4.02
C ILE A 238 -12.01 27.88 -4.00
N ASN A 239 -10.76 28.35 -3.96
CA ASN A 239 -10.42 29.76 -4.14
C ASN A 239 -9.82 29.97 -5.54
N PHE A 240 -10.59 30.64 -6.40
CA PHE A 240 -10.23 30.91 -7.80
C PHE A 240 -9.19 32.03 -7.95
N ASP A 241 -8.94 32.82 -6.90
CA ASP A 241 -7.98 33.92 -6.94
C ASP A 241 -6.64 33.57 -6.27
N ALA A 242 -6.56 32.42 -5.59
CA ALA A 242 -5.34 31.91 -4.96
C ALA A 242 -4.40 31.16 -5.92
N GLY A 243 -4.82 30.96 -7.17
CA GLY A 243 -4.03 30.32 -8.23
C GLY A 243 -3.15 31.29 -9.03
N ASP A 244 -2.72 30.84 -10.21
CA ASP A 244 -2.04 31.62 -11.25
C ASP A 244 -3.02 32.39 -12.16
N VAL A 245 -4.31 32.32 -11.87
CA VAL A 245 -5.36 33.15 -12.49
C VAL A 245 -5.93 34.12 -11.47
N GLN A 246 -6.40 35.27 -11.96
CA GLN A 246 -7.10 36.28 -11.16
C GLN A 246 -8.60 36.14 -11.40
N CYS A 247 -9.38 36.01 -10.32
CA CYS A 247 -10.84 36.00 -10.37
C CYS A 247 -11.38 37.41 -10.63
N LEU A 248 -12.33 37.54 -11.55
CA LEU A 248 -12.96 38.81 -11.92
C LEU A 248 -14.34 39.01 -11.28
N ASP A 249 -14.88 37.96 -10.67
CA ASP A 249 -16.18 38.00 -10.01
C ASP A 249 -16.04 38.47 -8.55
N GLY A 250 -17.09 39.10 -8.00
CA GLY A 250 -17.06 39.63 -6.63
C GLY A 250 -16.89 38.56 -5.53
N GLN A 251 -17.32 37.32 -5.79
CA GLN A 251 -17.12 36.18 -4.89
C GLN A 251 -16.05 35.24 -5.48
N HIS A 252 -14.85 35.24 -4.89
CA HIS A 252 -13.71 34.46 -5.39
C HIS A 252 -13.54 33.07 -4.77
N THR A 253 -14.30 32.73 -3.71
CA THR A 253 -14.25 31.43 -3.04
C THR A 253 -15.63 30.77 -3.02
N GLU A 254 -15.67 29.45 -3.25
CA GLU A 254 -16.89 28.64 -3.26
C GLU A 254 -16.69 27.34 -2.47
N ILE A 255 -17.75 26.84 -1.83
CA ILE A 255 -17.77 25.49 -1.23
C ILE A 255 -18.63 24.59 -2.11
N ILE A 256 -18.03 23.55 -2.68
CA ILE A 256 -18.72 22.59 -3.56
C ILE A 256 -18.74 21.20 -2.92
N GLY A 257 -19.88 20.52 -2.98
CA GLY A 257 -20.03 19.12 -2.60
C GLY A 257 -20.25 18.22 -3.81
N TYR A 258 -20.55 16.94 -3.56
CA TYR A 258 -20.74 15.96 -4.62
C TYR A 258 -21.73 16.40 -5.71
N LYS A 259 -21.29 16.35 -6.98
CA LYS A 259 -22.00 16.78 -8.19
C LYS A 259 -22.30 18.27 -8.30
N TRP A 260 -21.84 19.10 -7.36
CA TRP A 260 -22.02 20.55 -7.45
C TRP A 260 -21.02 21.14 -8.44
N THR A 261 -21.44 22.20 -9.12
CA THR A 261 -20.64 22.92 -10.10
C THR A 261 -20.48 24.38 -9.69
N ALA A 262 -19.33 24.95 -10.00
CA ALA A 262 -19.08 26.38 -9.88
C ALA A 262 -18.34 26.88 -11.11
N GLN A 263 -18.65 28.11 -11.52
CA GLN A 263 -18.00 28.78 -12.64
C GLN A 263 -17.56 30.17 -12.18
N ARG A 264 -16.35 30.58 -12.59
CA ARG A 264 -15.84 31.95 -12.39
C ARG A 264 -15.19 32.50 -13.63
N ASN A 265 -15.37 33.80 -13.86
CA ASN A 265 -14.60 34.53 -14.87
C ASN A 265 -13.21 34.82 -14.30
N VAL A 266 -12.18 34.53 -15.09
CA VAL A 266 -10.79 34.70 -14.68
C VAL A 266 -9.95 35.32 -15.79
N LYS A 267 -8.76 35.79 -15.42
CA LYS A 267 -7.69 36.12 -16.38
C LYS A 267 -6.34 35.56 -15.88
N PRO A 268 -5.44 35.09 -16.75
CA PRO A 268 -4.09 34.68 -16.35
C PRO A 268 -3.34 35.81 -15.63
N LYS A 269 -2.59 35.48 -14.59
CA LYS A 269 -1.65 36.41 -13.93
C LYS A 269 -0.29 36.43 -14.65
N SER A 270 0.06 35.35 -15.35
CA SER A 270 1.28 35.23 -16.15
C SER A 270 0.96 34.62 -17.52
N SER A 271 1.91 34.73 -18.44
CA SER A 271 1.89 34.08 -19.75
C SER A 271 2.58 32.71 -19.74
N ASP A 272 2.66 32.05 -18.58
CA ASP A 272 3.30 30.74 -18.45
C ASP A 272 2.46 29.66 -19.17
N ASP A 273 3.13 28.70 -19.79
CA ASP A 273 2.47 27.54 -20.42
C ASP A 273 1.76 26.63 -19.40
N THR A 274 2.04 26.81 -18.10
CA THR A 274 1.51 26.03 -16.98
C THR A 274 0.87 26.95 -15.95
N LEU A 275 -0.43 26.79 -15.70
CA LEU A 275 -1.21 27.64 -14.80
C LEU A 275 -1.94 26.79 -13.76
N MET A 276 -1.76 27.08 -12.47
CA MET A 276 -2.63 26.57 -11.41
C MET A 276 -3.94 27.37 -11.41
N LEU A 277 -5.07 26.73 -11.75
CA LEU A 277 -6.32 27.45 -12.02
C LEU A 277 -7.07 27.91 -10.77
N PHE A 278 -6.87 27.22 -9.65
CA PHE A 278 -7.45 27.55 -8.35
C PHE A 278 -6.65 26.87 -7.25
N LYS A 279 -6.94 27.22 -6.00
CA LYS A 279 -6.46 26.47 -4.84
C LYS A 279 -7.63 25.94 -4.02
N ASP A 280 -7.62 24.65 -3.78
CA ASP A 280 -8.50 23.95 -2.85
C ASP A 280 -7.85 23.84 -1.47
N SER A 281 -8.58 24.24 -0.43
CA SER A 281 -8.08 24.28 0.96
C SER A 281 -8.18 22.94 1.72
N ILE A 282 -8.80 21.92 1.13
CA ILE A 282 -8.89 20.54 1.63
C ILE A 282 -7.64 19.75 1.26
N VAL A 283 -7.22 19.83 -0.01
CA VAL A 283 -5.99 19.17 -0.47
C VAL A 283 -4.77 20.09 -0.45
N ASN A 284 -4.94 21.36 -0.07
CA ASN A 284 -3.85 22.35 -0.01
C ASN A 284 -3.13 22.56 -1.35
N GLY A 285 -3.85 22.37 -2.46
CA GLY A 285 -3.34 22.32 -3.83
C GLY A 285 -4.45 22.61 -4.85
N GLY A 286 -4.25 22.32 -6.14
CA GLY A 286 -5.30 22.52 -7.14
C GLY A 286 -4.91 22.02 -8.54
N THR A 287 -5.88 22.06 -9.45
CA THR A 287 -5.67 21.58 -10.82
C THR A 287 -4.73 22.50 -11.60
N ILE A 288 -3.81 21.87 -12.34
CA ILE A 288 -2.85 22.53 -13.22
C ILE A 288 -3.32 22.38 -14.66
N HIS A 289 -3.42 23.49 -15.37
CA HIS A 289 -3.62 23.51 -16.81
C HIS A 289 -2.29 23.67 -17.53
N TYR A 290 -2.05 22.84 -18.54
CA TYR A 290 -0.88 22.94 -19.42
C TYR A 290 -1.34 23.22 -20.85
N SER A 291 -0.80 24.28 -21.46
CA SER A 291 -1.17 24.74 -22.81
C SER A 291 -0.34 24.10 -23.93
N GLY A 292 0.67 23.29 -23.59
CA GLY A 292 1.54 22.63 -24.56
C GLY A 292 1.00 21.28 -25.04
N LEU A 293 1.74 20.63 -25.95
CA LEU A 293 1.41 19.29 -26.44
C LEU A 293 1.43 18.26 -25.30
N GLU A 294 0.31 17.56 -25.11
CA GLU A 294 0.26 16.41 -24.21
C GLU A 294 1.27 15.36 -24.67
N ALA A 295 2.04 14.85 -23.71
CA ALA A 295 3.05 13.86 -24.00
C ALA A 295 2.40 12.52 -24.38
N HIS A 296 2.77 11.98 -25.54
CA HIS A 296 2.20 10.74 -26.04
C HIS A 296 2.72 9.52 -25.24
N ILE A 297 1.88 8.98 -24.36
CA ILE A 297 2.18 7.75 -23.61
C ILE A 297 1.87 6.53 -24.48
N SER A 298 2.89 5.73 -24.82
CA SER A 298 2.76 4.52 -25.62
C SER A 298 3.40 3.30 -24.95
N GLY A 299 2.76 2.14 -25.12
CA GLY A 299 3.19 0.86 -24.57
C GLY A 299 2.08 0.19 -23.76
N THR A 300 2.38 -1.02 -23.28
CA THR A 300 1.47 -1.85 -22.50
C THR A 300 2.11 -2.34 -21.21
N ILE A 301 1.27 -2.67 -20.24
CA ILE A 301 1.65 -3.26 -18.95
C ILE A 301 0.57 -4.25 -18.53
N GLY A 302 0.96 -5.33 -17.86
CA GLY A 302 0.04 -6.25 -17.22
C GLY A 302 -0.31 -5.81 -15.80
N LEU A 303 -1.52 -6.10 -15.36
CA LEU A 303 -1.89 -6.10 -13.95
C LEU A 303 -2.30 -7.51 -13.55
N LEU A 304 -1.83 -7.92 -12.37
CA LEU A 304 -2.18 -9.18 -11.73
C LEU A 304 -2.92 -8.87 -10.44
N ALA A 305 -4.09 -9.47 -10.29
CA ALA A 305 -4.86 -9.47 -9.05
C ALA A 305 -4.95 -10.90 -8.52
N LEU A 306 -4.81 -11.05 -7.20
CA LEU A 306 -4.97 -12.29 -6.46
C LEU A 306 -6.03 -12.09 -5.39
N ASP A 307 -6.91 -13.06 -5.25
CA ASP A 307 -7.86 -13.20 -4.16
C ASP A 307 -7.75 -14.62 -3.57
N ILE A 308 -7.40 -14.72 -2.29
CA ILE A 308 -7.46 -15.97 -1.54
C ILE A 308 -8.91 -16.17 -1.07
N MET A 309 -9.52 -17.24 -1.57
CA MET A 309 -10.94 -17.49 -1.36
C MET A 309 -11.23 -18.12 0.00
N GLN A 310 -12.42 -17.85 0.53
CA GLN A 310 -13.00 -18.54 1.69
C GLN A 310 -12.12 -18.48 2.95
N ILE A 311 -11.43 -17.34 3.17
CA ILE A 311 -10.57 -17.14 4.35
C ILE A 311 -11.33 -17.37 5.65
N GLN A 312 -12.52 -16.77 5.78
CA GLN A 312 -13.34 -16.92 6.98
C GLN A 312 -13.74 -18.39 7.19
N GLU A 313 -14.27 -19.08 6.18
CA GLU A 313 -14.60 -20.52 6.29
C GLU A 313 -13.37 -21.39 6.61
N TYR A 314 -12.19 -21.01 6.10
CA TYR A 314 -10.95 -21.69 6.38
C TYR A 314 -10.48 -21.44 7.80
N ILE A 315 -10.60 -20.23 8.36
CA ILE A 315 -10.21 -19.99 9.76
C ILE A 315 -11.25 -20.63 10.69
N ASN A 316 -12.54 -20.42 10.41
CA ASN A 316 -13.66 -20.77 11.29
C ASN A 316 -13.99 -22.27 11.34
N GLU A 317 -13.47 -23.10 10.42
CA GLU A 317 -13.56 -24.57 10.53
C GLU A 317 -12.72 -25.16 11.70
N ALA A 318 -12.04 -24.32 12.48
CA ALA A 318 -11.22 -24.73 13.62
C ALA A 318 -11.98 -24.60 14.95
N ASP A 319 -11.90 -25.64 15.79
CA ASP A 319 -12.55 -25.66 17.11
C ASP A 319 -11.60 -25.29 18.28
N LYS A 320 -10.30 -25.15 18.00
CA LYS A 320 -9.27 -24.90 19.01
C LYS A 320 -8.56 -23.57 18.76
N LEU A 321 -8.26 -22.82 19.82
CA LEU A 321 -7.60 -21.51 19.76
C LEU A 321 -6.29 -21.51 18.95
N PRO A 322 -5.35 -22.48 19.12
CA PRO A 322 -4.16 -22.54 18.28
C PRO A 322 -4.47 -22.76 16.80
N MET A 323 -5.55 -23.47 16.46
CA MET A 323 -5.89 -23.70 15.05
C MET A 323 -6.48 -22.45 14.40
N LEU A 324 -7.23 -21.64 15.14
CA LEU A 324 -7.74 -20.34 14.66
C LEU A 324 -6.57 -19.41 14.30
N ARG A 325 -5.61 -19.24 15.22
CA ARG A 325 -4.38 -18.46 14.98
C ARG A 325 -3.57 -18.99 13.80
N GLY A 326 -3.40 -20.30 13.73
CA GLY A 326 -2.66 -20.92 12.63
C GLY A 326 -3.37 -20.79 11.28
N GLY A 327 -4.70 -20.81 11.26
CA GLY A 327 -5.48 -20.51 10.06
C GLY A 327 -5.18 -19.13 9.51
N SER A 328 -5.21 -18.11 10.37
CA SER A 328 -4.84 -16.74 9.99
C SER A 328 -3.39 -16.62 9.52
N ALA A 329 -2.44 -17.20 10.24
CA ALA A 329 -1.03 -17.17 9.86
C ALA A 329 -0.77 -17.82 8.50
N ILE A 330 -1.43 -18.95 8.20
CA ILE A 330 -1.30 -19.62 6.89
C ILE A 330 -1.84 -18.76 5.75
N VAL A 331 -2.88 -17.96 5.97
CA VAL A 331 -3.40 -17.01 4.97
C VAL A 331 -2.35 -15.93 4.68
N GLU A 332 -1.75 -15.34 5.72
CA GLU A 332 -0.67 -14.36 5.57
C GLU A 332 0.57 -14.96 4.89
N ASP A 333 1.00 -16.16 5.31
CA ASP A 333 2.11 -16.89 4.68
C ASP A 333 1.84 -17.18 3.19
N SER A 334 0.58 -17.40 2.81
CA SER A 334 0.17 -17.64 1.43
C SER A 334 0.25 -16.37 0.58
N LEU A 335 -0.17 -15.23 1.13
CA LEU A 335 0.00 -13.89 0.54
C LEU A 335 1.48 -13.51 0.41
N ASP A 336 2.27 -13.75 1.46
CA ASP A 336 3.72 -13.56 1.45
C ASP A 336 4.38 -14.42 0.38
N LYS A 337 3.89 -15.66 0.20
CA LYS A 337 4.40 -16.51 -0.86
C LYS A 337 4.13 -15.94 -2.25
N ALA A 338 2.92 -15.43 -2.49
CA ALA A 338 2.58 -14.78 -3.75
C ALA A 338 3.43 -13.52 -4.00
N HIS A 339 3.59 -12.68 -2.97
CA HIS A 339 4.48 -11.51 -3.01
C HIS A 339 5.92 -11.91 -3.37
N GLN A 340 6.49 -12.91 -2.71
CA GLN A 340 7.85 -13.39 -3.00
C GLN A 340 8.03 -13.87 -4.45
N ILE A 341 7.01 -14.53 -5.02
CA ILE A 341 7.04 -14.99 -6.41
C ILE A 341 7.12 -13.79 -7.36
N ILE A 342 6.25 -12.80 -7.18
CA ILE A 342 6.22 -11.58 -8.00
C ILE A 342 7.51 -10.78 -7.82
N SER A 343 7.96 -10.61 -6.57
CA SER A 343 9.18 -9.86 -6.23
C SER A 343 10.43 -10.45 -6.88
N LYS A 344 10.51 -11.78 -6.98
CA LYS A 344 11.63 -12.48 -7.62
C LYS A 344 11.62 -12.32 -9.13
N GLU A 345 10.45 -12.48 -9.75
CA GLU A 345 10.31 -12.46 -11.21
C GLU A 345 10.39 -11.03 -11.76
N VAL A 346 9.71 -10.10 -11.10
CA VAL A 346 9.62 -8.69 -11.45
C VAL A 346 10.47 -7.86 -10.49
N CYS A 347 9.87 -7.33 -9.43
CA CYS A 347 10.51 -6.63 -8.32
C CYS A 347 9.51 -6.41 -7.17
N PRO A 348 9.97 -6.20 -5.92
CA PRO A 348 9.08 -5.88 -4.79
C PRO A 348 8.21 -4.65 -5.01
N GLU A 349 8.73 -3.64 -5.71
CA GLU A 349 8.07 -2.36 -5.98
C GLU A 349 6.87 -2.52 -6.93
N ALA A 350 6.79 -3.62 -7.68
CA ALA A 350 5.67 -3.91 -8.56
C ALA A 350 4.40 -4.28 -7.79
N VAL A 351 4.51 -4.69 -6.51
CA VAL A 351 3.34 -5.01 -5.68
C VAL A 351 2.75 -3.72 -5.11
N LEU A 352 1.56 -3.39 -5.61
CA LEU A 352 0.80 -2.21 -5.22
C LEU A 352 0.20 -2.42 -3.82
N PHE A 353 -0.55 -3.50 -3.66
CA PHE A 353 -1.26 -3.81 -2.43
C PHE A 353 -1.12 -5.28 -2.06
N LYS A 354 -1.07 -5.54 -0.75
CA LYS A 354 -1.07 -6.88 -0.16
C LYS A 354 -1.73 -6.80 1.22
N GLY A 355 -2.91 -7.41 1.38
CA GLY A 355 -3.61 -7.47 2.67
C GLY A 355 -4.99 -8.11 2.57
N GLY A 356 -5.50 -8.65 3.68
CA GLY A 356 -6.89 -9.17 3.75
C GLY A 356 -7.21 -10.25 2.72
N GLY A 357 -6.25 -11.13 2.40
CA GLY A 357 -6.42 -12.15 1.35
C GLY A 357 -6.16 -11.68 -0.08
N ASN A 358 -5.94 -10.39 -0.29
CA ASN A 358 -5.91 -9.77 -1.61
C ASN A 358 -4.52 -9.21 -1.94
N LEU A 359 -4.14 -9.29 -3.22
CA LEU A 359 -2.90 -8.69 -3.73
C LEU A 359 -3.13 -8.11 -5.12
N LEU A 360 -2.57 -6.92 -5.36
CA LEU A 360 -2.56 -6.27 -6.67
C LEU A 360 -1.11 -5.92 -7.05
N ALA A 361 -0.69 -6.23 -8.27
CA ALA A 361 0.64 -5.95 -8.74
C ALA A 361 0.70 -5.59 -10.23
N PHE A 362 1.68 -4.76 -10.59
CA PHE A 362 2.14 -4.67 -11.97
C PHE A 362 2.91 -5.92 -12.36
N VAL A 363 2.72 -6.37 -13.60
CA VAL A 363 3.48 -7.47 -14.20
C VAL A 363 3.82 -7.13 -15.65
N PRO A 364 4.86 -7.74 -16.24
CA PRO A 364 5.12 -7.67 -17.66
C PRO A 364 3.86 -8.00 -18.49
N SER A 365 3.64 -7.30 -19.60
CA SER A 365 2.54 -7.59 -20.53
C SER A 365 2.75 -8.87 -21.35
N ASP A 366 3.86 -9.57 -21.15
CA ASP A 366 4.16 -10.82 -21.82
C ASP A 366 3.27 -11.96 -21.29
N THR A 367 2.67 -12.72 -22.20
CA THR A 367 1.69 -13.76 -21.86
C THR A 367 2.33 -14.98 -21.21
N GLU A 368 3.56 -15.35 -21.57
CA GLU A 368 4.26 -16.49 -20.99
C GLU A 368 4.61 -16.20 -19.52
N ILE A 369 5.22 -15.04 -19.27
CA ILE A 369 5.54 -14.57 -17.91
C ILE A 369 4.28 -14.51 -17.04
N GLN A 370 3.19 -13.97 -17.58
CA GLN A 370 1.91 -13.88 -16.84
C GLN A 370 1.34 -15.25 -16.47
N ASN A 371 1.40 -16.22 -17.39
CA ASN A 371 0.91 -17.58 -17.15
C ASN A 371 1.78 -18.31 -16.12
N GLU A 372 3.10 -18.13 -16.19
CA GLU A 372 4.03 -18.69 -15.20
C GLU A 372 3.79 -18.12 -13.80
N LEU A 373 3.62 -16.80 -13.69
CA LEU A 373 3.27 -16.14 -12.43
C LEU A 373 1.93 -16.66 -11.88
N LYS A 374 0.88 -16.69 -12.71
CA LYS A 374 -0.44 -17.20 -12.32
C LYS A 374 -0.34 -18.61 -11.76
N LYS A 375 0.34 -19.51 -12.47
CA LYS A 375 0.53 -20.91 -12.05
C LYS A 375 1.34 -21.01 -10.75
N ALA A 376 2.47 -20.32 -10.68
CA ALA A 376 3.37 -20.37 -9.52
C ALA A 376 2.68 -19.87 -8.25
N ILE A 377 1.86 -18.81 -8.35
CA ILE A 377 1.09 -18.27 -7.22
C ILE A 377 0.05 -19.28 -6.74
N ILE A 378 -0.78 -19.82 -7.64
CA ILE A 378 -1.81 -20.81 -7.30
C ILE A 378 -1.20 -22.05 -6.64
N ASP A 379 -0.13 -22.59 -7.24
CA ASP A 379 0.59 -23.74 -6.68
C ASP A 379 1.24 -23.41 -5.34
N GLY A 380 1.74 -22.19 -5.17
CA GLY A 380 2.32 -21.68 -3.93
C GLY A 380 1.32 -21.64 -2.78
N VAL A 381 0.16 -21.01 -3.00
CA VAL A 381 -0.94 -20.93 -2.01
C VAL A 381 -1.43 -22.32 -1.63
N ARG A 382 -1.65 -23.19 -2.63
CA ARG A 382 -2.09 -24.57 -2.39
C ARG A 382 -1.06 -25.37 -1.60
N LYS A 383 0.23 -25.17 -1.85
CA LYS A 383 1.30 -25.88 -1.14
C LYS A 383 1.39 -25.46 0.32
N ILE A 384 1.41 -24.15 0.59
CA ILE A 384 1.49 -23.58 1.95
C ILE A 384 0.29 -24.02 2.80
N SER A 385 -0.91 -23.94 2.25
CA SER A 385 -2.14 -24.34 2.95
C SER A 385 -2.40 -25.85 2.97
N HIS A 386 -1.53 -26.66 2.36
CA HIS A 386 -1.72 -28.10 2.14
C HIS A 386 -3.05 -28.45 1.45
N GLY A 387 -3.47 -27.62 0.49
CA GLY A 387 -4.73 -27.74 -0.22
C GLY A 387 -5.95 -27.33 0.62
N GLY A 388 -5.72 -26.62 1.72
CA GLY A 388 -6.77 -26.09 2.57
C GLY A 388 -7.37 -24.77 2.07
N LEU A 389 -6.58 -23.97 1.33
CA LEU A 389 -7.00 -22.72 0.71
C LEU A 389 -7.01 -22.86 -0.82
N ASN A 390 -7.93 -22.13 -1.44
CA ASN A 390 -7.98 -21.89 -2.86
C ASN A 390 -7.67 -20.41 -3.13
N SER A 391 -7.20 -20.11 -4.34
CA SER A 391 -6.91 -18.75 -4.77
C SER A 391 -7.32 -18.55 -6.21
N VAL A 392 -7.82 -17.37 -6.52
CA VAL A 392 -8.07 -16.89 -7.88
C VAL A 392 -6.99 -15.88 -8.23
N VAL A 393 -6.41 -16.04 -9.43
CA VAL A 393 -5.45 -15.08 -9.99
C VAL A 393 -5.96 -14.63 -11.34
N ALA A 394 -6.28 -13.35 -11.46
CA ALA A 394 -6.67 -12.69 -12.70
C ALA A 394 -5.50 -11.86 -13.23
N VAL A 395 -5.34 -11.85 -14.54
CA VAL A 395 -4.32 -11.04 -15.22
C VAL A 395 -4.96 -10.37 -16.43
N ASN A 396 -4.66 -9.08 -16.64
CA ASN A 396 -5.11 -8.36 -17.82
C ASN A 396 -4.04 -7.35 -18.29
N VAL A 397 -4.03 -7.04 -19.59
CA VAL A 397 -3.07 -6.12 -20.20
C VAL A 397 -3.76 -4.81 -20.56
N PHE A 398 -3.14 -3.71 -20.15
CA PHE A 398 -3.65 -2.36 -20.37
C PHE A 398 -2.66 -1.54 -21.17
N GLN A 399 -3.17 -0.59 -21.95
CA GLN A 399 -2.32 0.46 -22.49
C GLN A 399 -1.84 1.34 -21.32
N LEU A 400 -0.59 1.79 -21.37
CA LEU A 400 -0.02 2.63 -20.30
C LEU A 400 -0.84 3.91 -20.07
N LYS A 401 -1.46 4.47 -21.12
CA LYS A 401 -2.37 5.62 -21.01
C LYS A 401 -3.65 5.33 -20.23
N GLU A 402 -4.09 4.07 -20.11
CA GLU A 402 -5.27 3.72 -19.32
C GLU A 402 -4.99 3.80 -17.81
N LEU A 403 -3.72 3.75 -17.40
CA LEU A 403 -3.34 3.90 -15.99
C LEU A 403 -3.60 5.33 -15.46
N THR A 404 -3.79 6.32 -16.34
CA THR A 404 -4.30 7.65 -15.94
C THR A 404 -5.81 7.65 -15.67
N LYS A 405 -6.48 6.50 -15.83
CA LYS A 405 -7.87 6.25 -15.41
C LYS A 405 -7.89 5.00 -14.56
N PHE A 406 -7.11 5.00 -13.47
CA PHE A 406 -6.86 3.80 -12.69
C PHE A 406 -8.13 3.19 -12.09
N HIS A 407 -9.14 4.01 -11.76
CA HIS A 407 -10.46 3.54 -11.34
C HIS A 407 -11.07 2.53 -12.33
N ASP A 408 -11.07 2.85 -13.63
CA ASP A 408 -11.61 1.99 -14.68
C ASP A 408 -10.79 0.69 -14.81
N VAL A 409 -9.48 0.78 -14.57
CA VAL A 409 -8.57 -0.38 -14.56
C VAL A 409 -8.88 -1.31 -13.38
N LEU A 410 -9.08 -0.75 -12.17
CA LEU A 410 -9.46 -1.51 -10.98
C LEU A 410 -10.81 -2.20 -11.15
N GLU A 411 -11.82 -1.50 -11.70
CA GLU A 411 -13.14 -2.07 -11.94
C GLU A 411 -13.08 -3.25 -12.92
N LYS A 412 -12.30 -3.12 -14.01
CA LYS A 412 -12.04 -4.22 -14.95
C LYS A 412 -11.35 -5.40 -14.25
N MET A 413 -10.32 -5.15 -13.45
CA MET A 413 -9.59 -6.21 -12.73
C MET A 413 -10.49 -6.95 -11.73
N GLN A 414 -11.33 -6.22 -10.98
CA GLN A 414 -12.30 -6.82 -10.07
C GLN A 414 -13.30 -7.71 -10.84
N GLY A 415 -13.79 -7.23 -11.99
CA GLY A 415 -14.66 -8.02 -12.86
C GLY A 415 -14.02 -9.32 -13.34
N GLU A 416 -12.71 -9.33 -13.63
CA GLU A 416 -12.00 -10.57 -13.99
C GLU A 416 -11.84 -11.53 -12.80
N ILE A 417 -11.54 -11.02 -11.59
CA ILE A 417 -11.54 -11.83 -10.37
C ILE A 417 -12.91 -12.47 -10.13
N ASP A 418 -13.99 -11.69 -10.24
CA ASP A 418 -15.35 -12.17 -9.97
C ASP A 418 -15.79 -13.21 -11.00
N LYS A 419 -15.41 -13.07 -12.28
CA LYS A 419 -15.62 -14.10 -13.30
C LYS A 419 -14.92 -15.41 -12.95
N GLU A 420 -13.65 -15.33 -12.57
CA GLU A 420 -12.84 -16.50 -12.22
C GLU A 420 -13.34 -17.17 -10.93
N LYS A 421 -13.77 -16.40 -9.91
CA LYS A 421 -14.40 -16.92 -8.68
C LYS A 421 -15.68 -17.70 -8.96
N ASN A 422 -16.49 -17.23 -9.92
CA ASN A 422 -17.75 -17.85 -10.31
C ASN A 422 -17.57 -19.01 -11.30
N SER A 423 -16.34 -19.29 -11.74
CA SER A 423 -16.07 -20.47 -12.56
C SER A 423 -16.28 -21.74 -11.73
N ALA A 424 -16.90 -22.75 -12.33
CA ALA A 424 -17.24 -23.98 -11.63
C ALA A 424 -15.97 -24.72 -11.21
N SER A 425 -15.66 -24.71 -9.91
CA SER A 425 -14.61 -25.55 -9.33
C SER A 425 -15.22 -26.84 -8.78
N THR A 426 -14.68 -27.97 -9.21
CA THR A 426 -15.07 -29.29 -8.67
C THR A 426 -14.28 -29.56 -7.41
N ASN A 427 -14.88 -29.25 -6.26
CA ASN A 427 -14.33 -29.74 -4.99
C ASN A 427 -14.49 -31.26 -4.93
N PRO A 428 -13.41 -32.02 -4.68
CA PRO A 428 -13.49 -33.47 -4.59
C PRO A 428 -14.39 -33.86 -3.41
N ILE A 429 -15.49 -34.53 -3.70
CA ILE A 429 -16.37 -35.09 -2.68
C ILE A 429 -15.62 -36.20 -1.95
N ILE A 430 -15.54 -36.09 -0.63
CA ILE A 430 -14.95 -37.15 0.18
C ILE A 430 -15.98 -38.26 0.34
N HIS A 431 -15.61 -39.46 -0.06
CA HIS A 431 -16.33 -40.68 0.27
C HIS A 431 -15.57 -41.39 1.41
N PRO A 432 -15.92 -41.13 2.69
CA PRO A 432 -15.34 -41.87 3.81
C PRO A 432 -15.95 -43.28 3.87
N SER A 433 -15.11 -44.29 4.09
CA SER A 433 -15.57 -45.68 4.24
C SER A 433 -16.11 -45.92 5.66
N LYS A 434 -15.58 -45.18 6.64
CA LYS A 434 -15.98 -45.19 8.05
C LYS A 434 -16.03 -43.75 8.60
N ARG A 435 -16.81 -43.53 9.66
CA ARG A 435 -16.89 -42.22 10.34
C ARG A 435 -15.51 -41.74 10.83
N ASP A 436 -14.68 -42.67 11.30
CA ASP A 436 -13.34 -42.38 11.83
C ASP A 436 -12.32 -42.01 10.74
N ASP A 437 -12.68 -42.13 9.45
CA ASP A 437 -11.84 -41.70 8.34
C ASP A 437 -11.84 -40.18 8.19
N VAL A 438 -12.77 -39.46 8.84
CA VAL A 438 -12.91 -38.00 8.77
C VAL A 438 -12.21 -37.35 9.96
N CYS A 439 -11.49 -36.25 9.71
CA CYS A 439 -10.84 -35.49 10.75
C CYS A 439 -11.89 -34.90 11.72
N PRO A 440 -11.80 -35.19 13.03
CA PRO A 440 -12.78 -34.77 14.03
C PRO A 440 -12.68 -33.28 14.40
N LEU A 441 -11.68 -32.55 13.89
CA LEU A 441 -11.47 -31.13 14.21
C LEU A 441 -12.09 -30.20 13.17
N CYS A 442 -12.04 -30.56 11.88
CA CYS A 442 -12.62 -29.75 10.80
C CYS A 442 -13.83 -30.38 10.13
N PHE A 443 -14.06 -31.69 10.32
CA PHE A 443 -15.12 -32.48 9.68
C PHE A 443 -15.16 -32.44 8.13
N LYS A 444 -14.17 -31.82 7.48
CA LYS A 444 -14.11 -31.58 6.03
C LYS A 444 -13.12 -32.46 5.28
N ARG A 445 -12.16 -33.10 5.96
CA ARG A 445 -11.01 -33.76 5.31
C ARG A 445 -10.72 -35.13 5.93
N LYS A 446 -10.11 -36.05 5.17
CA LYS A 446 -9.70 -37.36 5.71
C LYS A 446 -8.62 -37.21 6.79
N ALA A 447 -8.76 -37.97 7.89
CA ALA A 447 -7.69 -38.12 8.86
C ALA A 447 -6.60 -39.02 8.24
N ILE A 448 -5.36 -38.52 8.18
CA ILE A 448 -4.25 -39.25 7.53
C ILE A 448 -3.12 -39.59 8.50
N GLY A 449 -3.27 -39.22 9.77
CA GLY A 449 -2.28 -39.49 10.82
C GLY A 449 -2.80 -39.14 12.19
N VAL A 450 -1.97 -39.39 13.20
CA VAL A 450 -2.22 -39.04 14.60
C VAL A 450 -1.22 -37.96 15.00
N PHE A 451 -1.72 -36.85 15.53
CA PHE A 451 -0.90 -35.77 16.08
C PHE A 451 -1.40 -35.46 17.48
N ASN A 452 -0.49 -35.46 18.47
CA ASN A 452 -0.84 -35.32 19.89
C ASN A 452 -1.91 -36.32 20.36
N ASN A 453 -1.83 -37.58 19.93
CA ASN A 453 -2.79 -38.66 20.25
C ASN A 453 -4.22 -38.44 19.71
N GLU A 454 -4.45 -37.46 18.83
CA GLU A 454 -5.72 -37.26 18.14
C GLU A 454 -5.56 -37.53 16.63
N PRO A 455 -6.49 -38.27 15.98
CA PRO A 455 -6.49 -38.43 14.53
C PRO A 455 -6.78 -37.08 13.86
N MET A 456 -5.98 -36.65 12.89
CA MET A 456 -6.22 -35.39 12.19
C MET A 456 -5.75 -35.37 10.74
N CYS A 457 -6.30 -34.42 9.97
CA CYS A 457 -5.84 -34.15 8.62
C CYS A 457 -4.59 -33.24 8.63
N LYS A 458 -3.86 -33.22 7.52
CA LYS A 458 -2.64 -32.41 7.37
C LYS A 458 -2.88 -30.92 7.60
N VAL A 459 -4.02 -30.39 7.13
CA VAL A 459 -4.38 -28.97 7.26
C VAL A 459 -4.57 -28.60 8.73
N CYS A 460 -5.31 -29.41 9.51
CA CYS A 460 -5.51 -29.16 10.93
C CYS A 460 -4.21 -29.28 11.74
N ALA A 461 -3.36 -30.24 11.39
CA ALA A 461 -2.04 -30.39 12.01
C ALA A 461 -1.20 -29.12 11.79
N GLU A 462 -1.16 -28.62 10.56
CA GLU A 462 -0.40 -27.42 10.21
C GLU A 462 -0.93 -26.18 10.93
N LYS A 463 -2.25 -25.97 10.93
CA LYS A 463 -2.89 -24.90 11.74
C LYS A 463 -2.49 -24.99 13.21
N SER A 464 -2.58 -26.18 13.81
CA SER A 464 -2.22 -26.36 15.22
C SER A 464 -0.75 -26.02 15.47
N ASN A 465 0.17 -26.44 14.60
CA ASN A 465 1.60 -26.17 14.76
C ASN A 465 1.91 -24.68 14.59
N SER A 466 1.43 -24.09 13.49
CA SER A 466 1.62 -22.67 13.18
C SER A 466 1.07 -21.77 14.29
N GLY A 467 -0.17 -22.00 14.75
CA GLY A 467 -0.74 -21.13 15.78
C GLY A 467 -0.17 -21.33 17.19
N ARG A 468 0.47 -22.47 17.48
CA ARG A 468 1.29 -22.61 18.71
C ARG A 468 2.54 -21.73 18.64
N ALA A 469 3.18 -21.64 17.47
CA ALA A 469 4.30 -20.72 17.27
C ALA A 469 3.86 -19.26 17.39
N GLN A 470 2.69 -18.92 16.83
CA GLN A 470 2.15 -17.55 16.84
C GLN A 470 1.76 -17.02 18.22
N LYS A 471 1.55 -17.90 19.21
CA LYS A 471 1.14 -17.51 20.56
C LYS A 471 2.04 -16.41 21.16
N ASN A 472 3.35 -16.53 20.96
CA ASN A 472 4.34 -15.64 21.59
C ASN A 472 4.78 -14.48 20.67
N THR A 473 4.31 -14.46 19.42
CA THR A 473 4.66 -13.46 18.41
C THR A 473 3.48 -12.57 18.01
N ASN A 474 2.33 -12.70 18.67
CA ASN A 474 1.16 -11.86 18.40
C ASN A 474 1.51 -10.37 18.67
N PRO A 475 1.54 -9.51 17.63
CA PRO A 475 2.00 -8.12 17.77
C PRO A 475 1.06 -7.24 18.62
N TYR A 476 -0.18 -7.69 18.82
CA TYR A 476 -1.19 -6.99 19.61
C TYR A 476 -1.12 -7.35 21.10
N LEU A 477 -0.55 -8.50 21.44
CA LEU A 477 -0.32 -8.98 22.81
C LEU A 477 1.17 -9.11 23.10
N ASN A 478 1.89 -7.99 23.02
CA ASN A 478 3.33 -7.96 23.28
C ASN A 478 3.65 -8.49 24.69
N ASN A 479 4.62 -9.41 24.78
CA ASN A 479 5.13 -9.99 26.02
C ASN A 479 5.56 -8.95 27.07
N ASP A 480 6.08 -7.79 26.67
CA ASP A 480 6.45 -6.72 27.58
C ASP A 480 5.23 -6.12 28.29
N LEU A 481 4.13 -5.92 27.54
CA LEU A 481 2.86 -5.45 28.09
C LEU A 481 2.29 -6.47 29.08
N LEU A 482 2.29 -7.74 28.69
CA LEU A 482 1.78 -8.82 29.53
C LEU A 482 2.62 -8.97 30.82
N ARG A 483 3.95 -8.97 30.69
CA ARG A 483 4.90 -9.08 31.82
C ARG A 483 4.76 -7.92 32.80
N LYS A 484 4.55 -6.68 32.30
CA LYS A 484 4.32 -5.49 33.14
C LYS A 484 3.17 -5.66 34.13
N TYR A 485 2.14 -6.41 33.74
CA TYR A 485 0.95 -6.66 34.58
C TYR A 485 0.85 -8.10 35.09
N GLY A 486 1.91 -8.91 34.95
CA GLY A 486 1.94 -10.29 35.45
C GLY A 486 1.01 -11.26 34.71
N MET A 487 0.64 -10.96 33.47
CA MET A 487 -0.26 -11.77 32.65
C MET A 487 0.49 -12.61 31.62
N ILE A 488 -0.20 -13.61 31.06
CA ILE A 488 0.29 -14.51 30.02
C ILE A 488 -0.74 -14.58 28.88
N ALA A 489 -0.28 -14.76 27.64
CA ALA A 489 -1.16 -15.02 26.50
C ALA A 489 -1.89 -16.36 26.67
N PRO A 490 -3.19 -16.44 26.34
CA PRO A 490 -3.96 -17.68 26.46
C PRO A 490 -3.45 -18.76 25.48
N SER A 491 -3.59 -20.02 25.87
CA SER A 491 -3.31 -21.21 25.06
C SER A 491 -4.58 -21.92 24.61
N GLN A 492 -5.69 -21.71 25.32
CA GLN A 492 -6.99 -22.33 25.11
C GLN A 492 -8.10 -21.34 25.47
N LEU A 493 -9.32 -21.60 25.03
CA LEU A 493 -10.46 -20.69 25.21
C LEU A 493 -10.79 -20.44 26.68
N GLN A 494 -10.66 -21.45 27.53
CA GLN A 494 -10.97 -21.37 28.96
C GLN A 494 -10.00 -20.45 29.73
N GLU A 495 -8.84 -20.13 29.16
CA GLU A 495 -7.89 -19.17 29.73
C GLU A 495 -8.27 -17.72 29.40
N ILE A 496 -9.20 -17.50 28.46
CA ILE A 496 -9.75 -16.17 28.15
C ILE A 496 -10.82 -15.78 29.17
N GLY A 497 -11.69 -16.71 29.57
CA GLY A 497 -12.71 -16.51 30.59
C GLY A 497 -13.63 -17.73 30.70
N GLU A 498 -14.49 -17.75 31.73
CA GLU A 498 -15.56 -18.77 31.84
C GLU A 498 -16.62 -18.57 30.76
N SER A 499 -16.99 -17.32 30.49
CA SER A 499 -17.74 -16.91 29.30
C SER A 499 -16.81 -16.12 28.39
N ILE A 500 -16.83 -16.46 27.10
CA ILE A 500 -16.08 -15.78 26.06
C ILE A 500 -17.05 -15.04 25.13
N ALA A 501 -16.57 -13.93 24.59
CA ALA A 501 -17.18 -13.23 23.47
C ALA A 501 -16.29 -13.38 22.25
N VAL A 502 -16.89 -13.77 21.13
CA VAL A 502 -16.32 -13.61 19.80
C VAL A 502 -16.79 -12.28 19.27
N ILE A 503 -15.84 -11.44 18.86
CA ILE A 503 -16.12 -10.14 18.25
C ILE A 503 -15.58 -10.16 16.82
N ALA A 504 -16.50 -10.04 15.86
CA ALA A 504 -16.20 -9.81 14.46
C ALA A 504 -16.38 -8.32 14.16
N ILE A 505 -15.40 -7.70 13.54
CA ILE A 505 -15.42 -6.28 13.19
C ILE A 505 -15.14 -6.16 11.70
N ASP A 506 -15.94 -5.33 11.04
CA ASP A 506 -15.83 -5.03 9.62
C ASP A 506 -15.84 -3.52 9.37
N GLY A 507 -15.06 -3.07 8.40
CA GLY A 507 -15.02 -1.67 7.97
C GLY A 507 -16.15 -1.36 7.00
N ASN A 508 -16.93 -0.32 7.30
CA ASN A 508 -18.07 0.00 6.46
C ASN A 508 -17.63 0.61 5.11
N MET A 509 -18.05 -0.01 4.01
CA MET A 509 -17.88 0.49 2.62
C MET A 509 -16.42 0.66 2.17
N MET A 510 -15.48 -0.08 2.74
CA MET A 510 -14.05 0.04 2.44
C MET A 510 -13.70 -0.20 0.97
N GLY A 511 -14.31 -1.22 0.35
CA GLY A 511 -14.15 -1.46 -1.09
C GLY A 511 -14.56 -0.26 -1.96
N ARG A 512 -15.65 0.44 -1.61
CA ARG A 512 -16.07 1.66 -2.34
C ARG A 512 -15.09 2.80 -2.18
N MET A 513 -14.51 2.94 -0.99
CA MET A 513 -13.53 3.97 -0.68
C MET A 513 -12.22 3.77 -1.46
N PHE A 514 -11.71 2.53 -1.53
CA PHE A 514 -10.50 2.24 -2.31
C PHE A 514 -10.76 2.27 -3.82
N MET A 515 -11.96 1.94 -4.29
CA MET A 515 -12.33 2.11 -5.69
C MET A 515 -12.31 3.58 -6.11
N GLN A 516 -12.54 4.55 -5.23
CA GLN A 516 -12.44 6.00 -5.53
C GLN A 516 -11.00 6.50 -5.66
N THR A 517 -10.12 5.66 -6.18
CA THR A 517 -8.72 5.98 -6.34
C THR A 517 -8.42 6.24 -7.80
N LEU A 518 -7.72 7.34 -8.03
CA LEU A 518 -7.46 7.87 -9.35
C LEU A 518 -6.16 7.33 -9.92
N THR A 519 -5.26 6.85 -9.04
CA THR A 519 -3.87 6.54 -9.37
C THR A 519 -3.35 5.29 -8.66
N PRO A 520 -2.39 4.56 -9.25
CA PRO A 520 -1.73 3.47 -8.54
C PRO A 520 -0.98 3.92 -7.27
N ALA A 521 -0.47 5.17 -7.23
CA ALA A 521 0.35 5.65 -6.11
C ALA A 521 -0.51 6.10 -4.93
N GLU A 522 -1.61 6.79 -5.24
CA GLU A 522 -2.68 7.12 -4.30
C GLU A 522 -3.29 5.83 -3.74
N TYR A 523 -3.45 4.78 -4.55
CA TYR A 523 -3.97 3.48 -4.09
C TYR A 523 -3.07 2.86 -3.03
N ASN A 524 -1.76 2.83 -3.29
CA ASN A 524 -0.79 2.34 -2.33
C ASN A 524 -0.78 3.20 -1.08
N TYR A 525 -0.67 4.52 -1.22
CA TYR A 525 -0.63 5.45 -0.10
C TYR A 525 -1.87 5.32 0.78
N LYS A 526 -3.08 5.33 0.20
CA LYS A 526 -4.34 5.12 0.92
C LYS A 526 -4.37 3.79 1.64
N SER A 527 -4.00 2.71 0.97
CA SER A 527 -4.10 1.36 1.51
C SER A 527 -3.12 1.11 2.64
N GLU A 528 -1.86 1.52 2.46
CA GLU A 528 -0.81 1.40 3.47
C GLU A 528 -1.10 2.32 4.68
N THR A 529 -1.54 3.57 4.44
CA THR A 529 -1.93 4.50 5.51
C THR A 529 -3.13 4.00 6.29
N PHE A 530 -4.15 3.45 5.62
CA PHE A 530 -5.30 2.84 6.28
C PHE A 530 -4.89 1.67 7.16
N ASP A 531 -4.19 0.68 6.60
CA ASP A 531 -3.80 -0.54 7.29
C ASP A 531 -2.92 -0.22 8.51
N ALA A 532 -1.93 0.67 8.35
CA ALA A 532 -1.06 1.10 9.44
C ALA A 532 -1.85 1.79 10.56
N ASN A 533 -2.71 2.76 10.21
CA ASN A 533 -3.52 3.49 11.18
C ASN A 533 -4.51 2.58 11.90
N PHE A 534 -5.20 1.71 11.16
CA PHE A 534 -6.21 0.81 11.68
C PHE A 534 -5.60 -0.24 12.64
N LYS A 535 -4.51 -0.90 12.23
CA LYS A 535 -3.78 -1.84 13.10
C LYS A 535 -3.22 -1.15 14.34
N GLN A 536 -2.70 0.07 14.20
CA GLN A 536 -2.19 0.83 15.33
C GLN A 536 -3.29 1.18 16.34
N GLU A 537 -4.47 1.60 15.88
CA GLU A 537 -5.61 1.88 16.78
C GLU A 537 -6.12 0.61 17.49
N ILE A 538 -6.11 -0.56 16.84
CA ILE A 538 -6.43 -1.83 17.48
C ILE A 538 -5.41 -2.15 18.58
N LYS A 539 -4.12 -2.03 18.27
CA LYS A 539 -3.02 -2.26 19.21
C LYS A 539 -3.11 -1.33 20.42
N ASP A 540 -3.39 -0.05 20.18
CA ASP A 540 -3.51 0.95 21.25
C ASP A 540 -4.78 0.75 22.07
N THR A 541 -5.89 0.32 21.44
CA THR A 541 -7.13 -0.03 22.14
C THR A 541 -6.92 -1.23 23.09
N ILE A 542 -6.29 -2.31 22.59
CA ILE A 542 -5.96 -3.48 23.42
C ILE A 542 -5.02 -3.10 24.55
N ARG A 543 -3.98 -2.30 24.26
CA ARG A 543 -3.07 -1.78 25.29
C ARG A 543 -3.85 -1.02 26.36
N LYS A 544 -4.62 0.00 25.99
CA LYS A 544 -5.42 0.80 26.95
C LYS A 544 -6.36 -0.07 27.78
N PHE A 545 -7.02 -1.05 27.16
CA PHE A 545 -7.93 -1.96 27.84
C PHE A 545 -7.23 -2.85 28.89
N ILE A 546 -5.97 -3.22 28.63
CA ILE A 546 -5.14 -3.99 29.57
C ILE A 546 -4.56 -3.09 30.68
N GLU A 547 -4.13 -1.88 30.34
CA GLU A 547 -3.49 -0.96 31.28
C GLU A 547 -4.47 -0.38 32.30
N ASP A 548 -5.68 -0.03 31.84
CA ASP A 548 -6.73 0.52 32.67
C ASP A 548 -7.25 -0.50 33.69
N LYS A 549 -7.33 -0.07 34.95
CA LYS A 549 -7.65 -0.96 36.07
C LYS A 549 -9.11 -1.43 36.03
N ASP A 550 -10.03 -0.56 35.61
CA ASP A 550 -11.46 -0.83 35.61
C ASP A 550 -11.79 -1.82 34.50
N THR A 551 -11.23 -1.65 33.30
CA THR A 551 -11.39 -2.62 32.21
C THR A 551 -10.64 -3.92 32.48
N ARG A 552 -9.45 -3.88 33.08
CA ARG A 552 -8.71 -5.10 33.44
C ARG A 552 -9.45 -5.96 34.45
N HIS A 553 -10.18 -5.34 35.39
CA HIS A 553 -11.00 -6.10 36.34
C HIS A 553 -12.13 -6.90 35.67
N LEU A 554 -12.60 -6.50 34.49
CA LEU A 554 -13.59 -7.26 33.72
C LEU A 554 -13.04 -8.57 33.14
N MET A 555 -11.71 -8.76 33.09
CA MET A 555 -11.09 -9.96 32.52
C MET A 555 -11.05 -11.16 33.50
N GLU A 556 -11.37 -10.93 34.79
CA GLU A 556 -11.54 -11.88 35.92
C GLU A 556 -10.60 -13.08 36.12
N ASN A 557 -9.57 -13.25 35.30
CA ASN A 557 -8.56 -14.28 35.47
C ASN A 557 -7.19 -13.61 35.51
N ASN A 558 -6.79 -13.10 36.69
CA ASN A 558 -5.60 -12.24 36.93
C ASN A 558 -4.26 -12.80 36.40
N ARG A 559 -4.23 -14.03 35.86
CA ARG A 559 -3.06 -14.67 35.25
C ARG A 559 -3.00 -14.52 33.72
N PHE A 560 -4.13 -14.36 33.03
CA PHE A 560 -4.18 -14.33 31.57
C PHE A 560 -4.71 -12.99 31.07
N ALA A 561 -4.35 -12.61 29.84
CA ALA A 561 -4.75 -11.34 29.26
C ALA A 561 -6.28 -11.19 29.12
N GLY A 562 -7.02 -12.30 29.06
CA GLY A 562 -8.47 -12.31 28.86
C GLY A 562 -8.93 -11.83 27.47
N ILE A 563 -8.00 -11.61 26.54
CA ILE A 563 -8.25 -11.22 25.16
C ILE A 563 -7.24 -11.92 24.25
N ASP A 564 -7.65 -12.22 23.02
CA ASP A 564 -6.82 -12.79 21.97
C ASP A 564 -7.31 -12.36 20.58
N PRO A 565 -6.59 -11.46 19.90
CA PRO A 565 -6.83 -11.16 18.49
C PRO A 565 -6.41 -12.35 17.62
N ILE A 566 -7.37 -12.92 16.89
CA ILE A 566 -7.16 -14.08 16.03
C ILE A 566 -6.60 -13.65 14.68
N TYR A 567 -7.22 -12.65 14.07
CA TYR A 567 -6.70 -11.98 12.88
C TYR A 567 -7.10 -10.51 12.87
N VAL A 568 -6.23 -9.69 12.28
CA VAL A 568 -6.43 -8.26 12.07
C VAL A 568 -5.84 -7.95 10.70
N GLY A 569 -6.67 -7.95 9.66
CA GLY A 569 -6.22 -7.85 8.27
C GLY A 569 -7.13 -6.98 7.44
N GLY A 570 -6.59 -5.92 6.84
CA GLY A 570 -7.39 -4.93 6.15
C GLY A 570 -8.39 -4.29 7.12
N ASP A 571 -9.66 -4.42 6.80
CA ASP A 571 -10.81 -3.94 7.57
C ASP A 571 -11.52 -5.03 8.41
N ASP A 572 -11.18 -6.29 8.18
CA ASP A 572 -11.71 -7.46 8.87
C ASP A 572 -10.90 -7.80 10.14
N ILE A 573 -11.60 -7.93 11.26
CA ILE A 573 -10.99 -8.33 12.54
C ILE A 573 -11.82 -9.41 13.20
N LEU A 574 -11.13 -10.41 13.73
CA LEU A 574 -11.71 -11.37 14.65
C LEU A 574 -10.88 -11.40 15.93
N LEU A 575 -11.54 -11.17 17.06
CA LEU A 575 -10.93 -11.27 18.38
C LEU A 575 -11.84 -12.03 19.33
N ILE A 576 -11.22 -12.73 20.28
CA ILE A 576 -11.92 -13.43 21.36
C ILE A 576 -11.54 -12.76 22.67
N ILE A 577 -12.52 -12.38 23.48
CA ILE A 577 -12.31 -11.67 24.74
C ILE A 577 -13.19 -12.28 25.84
N ASN A 578 -12.85 -12.05 27.10
CA ASN A 578 -13.76 -12.33 28.22
C ASN A 578 -15.11 -11.64 27.98
N GLY A 579 -16.20 -12.39 28.11
CA GLY A 579 -17.55 -11.91 27.82
C GLY A 579 -17.94 -10.64 28.59
N LYS A 580 -17.42 -10.45 29.81
CA LYS A 580 -17.67 -9.26 30.65
C LYS A 580 -17.03 -7.99 30.08
N GLY A 581 -15.92 -8.12 29.35
CA GLY A 581 -15.18 -6.99 28.76
C GLY A 581 -15.65 -6.58 27.38
N ALA A 582 -16.42 -7.43 26.68
CA ALA A 582 -16.69 -7.32 25.25
C ALA A 582 -17.33 -5.99 24.83
N ILE A 583 -18.45 -5.61 25.47
CA ILE A 583 -19.18 -4.37 25.13
C ILE A 583 -18.30 -3.15 25.36
N LYS A 584 -17.56 -3.11 26.48
CA LYS A 584 -16.71 -1.98 26.81
C LYS A 584 -15.52 -1.85 25.85
N PHE A 585 -14.96 -2.98 25.42
CA PHE A 585 -13.92 -3.02 24.42
C PHE A 585 -14.41 -2.45 23.08
N CYS A 586 -15.57 -2.90 22.60
CA CYS A 586 -16.17 -2.37 21.36
C CYS A 586 -16.45 -0.87 21.44
N GLU A 587 -16.99 -0.38 22.55
CA GLU A 587 -17.22 1.06 22.76
C GLU A 587 -15.92 1.87 22.64
N LEU A 588 -14.86 1.40 23.31
CA LEU A 588 -13.54 2.04 23.27
C LEU A 588 -12.96 2.03 21.86
N LEU A 589 -13.06 0.89 21.17
CA LEU A 589 -12.55 0.75 19.82
C LEU A 589 -13.25 1.67 18.82
N ILE A 590 -14.59 1.66 18.80
CA ILE A 590 -15.40 2.49 17.92
C ILE A 590 -15.04 3.97 18.11
N ARG A 591 -14.87 4.41 19.37
CA ARG A 591 -14.46 5.79 19.69
C ARG A 591 -13.05 6.11 19.20
N ASN A 592 -12.09 5.20 19.37
CA ASN A 592 -10.71 5.42 18.93
C ASN A 592 -10.64 5.52 17.40
N ILE A 593 -11.30 4.61 16.68
CA ILE A 593 -11.40 4.65 15.21
C ILE A 593 -12.09 5.93 14.73
N TYR A 594 -13.22 6.30 15.34
CA TYR A 594 -13.92 7.56 15.02
C TYR A 594 -12.97 8.76 15.10
N ASN A 595 -12.22 8.87 16.19
CA ASN A 595 -11.31 9.99 16.41
C ASN A 595 -10.10 9.96 15.48
N ARG A 596 -9.55 8.77 15.18
CA ARG A 596 -8.39 8.62 14.30
C ARG A 596 -8.68 9.08 12.88
N PHE A 597 -9.87 8.75 12.38
CA PHE A 597 -10.29 9.01 11.01
C PHE A 597 -11.27 10.19 10.90
N LEU A 598 -11.28 11.09 11.89
CA LEU A 598 -12.12 12.28 11.88
C LEU A 598 -11.58 13.33 10.91
N PHE A 599 -12.33 13.63 9.86
CA PHE A 599 -12.15 14.84 9.08
C PHE A 599 -12.90 15.99 9.76
N SER A 600 -12.20 17.10 10.04
CA SER A 600 -12.77 18.32 10.61
C SER A 600 -12.22 19.54 9.89
N LYS A 601 -13.11 20.40 9.38
CA LYS A 601 -12.75 21.64 8.68
C LYS A 601 -13.71 22.77 9.03
N LYS A 602 -13.16 23.95 9.27
CA LYS A 602 -13.91 25.22 9.31
C LYS A 602 -13.68 25.96 7.99
N PHE A 603 -14.78 26.31 7.31
CA PHE A 603 -14.77 26.98 6.01
C PHE A 603 -14.75 28.51 6.15
N PHE A 604 -14.49 29.20 5.03
CA PHE A 604 -14.41 30.66 4.93
C PHE A 604 -15.70 31.37 5.38
N ASN A 605 -16.86 30.72 5.22
CA ASN A 605 -18.16 31.23 5.64
C ASN A 605 -18.47 30.97 7.13
N GLY A 606 -17.52 30.44 7.88
CA GLY A 606 -17.64 30.14 9.31
C GLY A 606 -18.30 28.81 9.66
N LYS A 607 -18.85 28.08 8.69
CA LYS A 607 -19.43 26.73 8.92
C LYS A 607 -18.32 25.73 9.21
N SER A 608 -18.57 24.83 10.16
CA SER A 608 -17.71 23.68 10.44
C SER A 608 -18.34 22.42 9.88
N TYR A 609 -17.51 21.48 9.43
CA TYR A 609 -17.90 20.15 9.00
C TYR A 609 -17.02 19.14 9.72
N GLU A 610 -17.66 18.16 10.35
CA GLU A 610 -17.00 17.06 11.05
C GLU A 610 -17.66 15.76 10.63
N ASN A 611 -16.86 14.83 10.09
CA ASN A 611 -17.36 13.53 9.68
C ASN A 611 -16.24 12.48 9.76
N PRO A 612 -16.45 11.33 10.40
CA PRO A 612 -15.50 10.22 10.31
C PRO A 612 -15.50 9.66 8.90
N THR A 613 -14.31 9.53 8.31
CA THR A 613 -14.16 8.96 6.97
C THR A 613 -14.16 7.43 6.98
N VAL A 614 -13.77 6.84 8.11
CA VAL A 614 -13.84 5.40 8.37
C VAL A 614 -14.80 5.16 9.53
N THR A 615 -15.67 4.16 9.36
CA THR A 615 -16.52 3.65 10.44
C THR A 615 -16.46 2.13 10.43
N ILE A 616 -16.74 1.51 11.58
CA ILE A 616 -16.72 0.06 11.75
C ILE A 616 -18.05 -0.44 12.30
N SER A 617 -18.38 -1.68 11.98
CA SER A 617 -19.49 -2.42 12.57
C SER A 617 -18.93 -3.57 13.42
N CYS A 618 -19.48 -3.78 14.61
CA CYS A 618 -19.02 -4.83 15.53
C CYS A 618 -20.17 -5.82 15.80
N GLY A 619 -19.98 -7.09 15.43
CA GLY A 619 -20.82 -8.21 15.86
C GLY A 619 -20.24 -8.85 17.13
N ILE A 620 -21.09 -9.14 18.13
CA ILE A 620 -20.68 -9.76 19.39
C ILE A 620 -21.54 -10.99 19.65
N ALA A 621 -20.91 -12.15 19.82
CA ALA A 621 -21.56 -13.39 20.23
C ALA A 621 -20.91 -13.90 21.53
N ILE A 622 -21.72 -14.14 22.58
CA ILE A 622 -21.24 -14.54 23.90
C ILE A 622 -21.76 -15.92 24.26
N ALA A 623 -20.88 -16.82 24.70
CA ALA A 623 -21.24 -18.12 25.25
C ALA A 623 -20.23 -18.60 26.30
N ASP A 624 -20.55 -19.74 26.93
CA ASP A 624 -19.62 -20.47 27.79
C ASP A 624 -18.38 -20.93 26.99
N ALA A 625 -17.19 -20.87 27.59
CA ALA A 625 -15.94 -21.25 26.93
C ALA A 625 -15.82 -22.73 26.52
N LYS A 626 -16.74 -23.59 27.00
CA LYS A 626 -16.87 -24.99 26.59
C LYS A 626 -17.84 -25.18 25.42
N PHE A 627 -18.62 -24.16 25.08
CA PHE A 627 -19.49 -24.19 23.93
C PHE A 627 -18.64 -24.27 22.64
N PRO A 628 -19.01 -25.10 21.65
CA PRO A 628 -18.20 -25.24 20.43
C PRO A 628 -18.06 -23.89 19.72
N ILE A 629 -16.83 -23.46 19.47
CA ILE A 629 -16.57 -22.08 19.05
C ILE A 629 -17.02 -21.81 17.62
N TYR A 630 -17.07 -22.82 16.77
CA TYR A 630 -17.51 -22.67 15.39
C TYR A 630 -18.96 -22.14 15.30
N PHE A 631 -19.83 -22.43 16.27
CA PHE A 631 -21.19 -21.86 16.33
C PHE A 631 -21.21 -20.36 16.65
N LEU A 632 -20.16 -19.84 17.31
CA LEU A 632 -20.00 -18.40 17.54
C LEU A 632 -19.36 -17.70 16.35
N LEU A 633 -18.71 -18.46 15.46
CA LEU A 633 -18.04 -17.99 14.26
C LEU A 633 -18.90 -18.12 13.00
N GLU A 634 -19.98 -18.91 13.05
CA GLU A 634 -21.04 -18.93 12.03
C GLU A 634 -21.91 -17.67 12.20
N THR A 635 -21.63 -16.67 11.37
CA THR A 635 -22.44 -15.45 11.20
C THR A 635 -22.96 -15.35 9.79
#